data_AF-A0A2H4HHW0-F1
#
_entry.id   AF-A0A2H4HHW0-F1
#
_cell.length_a   1.000
_cell.length_b   1.000
_cell.length_c   1.000
_cell.angle_alpha   90.00
_cell.angle_beta   90.00
_cell.angle_gamma   90.00
#
_symmetry.space_group_name_H-M   'P 1'
#
loop_
_entity.id
_entity.type
_entity.pdbx_description
1 polymer ?
#
loop_
_entity_poly.entity_id
_entity_poly.type
_entity_poly.pdbx_seq_one_letter_code
_entity_poly.pdbx_strand_id
1 'polypeptide(L)'
;MKLNTMEVKTVVVLFPLWYICSFHAEGRWNNRPFPLLSSTRHRSVSTLPDAFEPSAASRRQDIPLADSQKSVHDVKDRYQKDRPIKCDKYFCNCVGNKALCDGSRKKLKYLPQLPANIRYFRIMRSDFPYLTRPMMQNLSNFELTGINVTFNNISALSADAFADFPKLLLLDLSGNDIAVPEIRASLVGMASSVLETLSLGVMHIDFLPDDFFDGFFNKTFKKIDLQQNGLKSFNNAVFAPFNMIKRLDLSQNAMVYANMTAVTDIRKLIMEQNLFAFFPDLCLHRSPTTGEVGVFGAFPDLVSLHMTTNPFKTIEPGALRGTCFPHLQKLDISGSSLMFIAKNNFIADLPRLSTLTMNSMSGLRIYQPTTFNSSSLKILNLANNRGLNHQVLKSINDTFKYCPGLETLNIDNTVMDFNEYQMKWLLFPLQSLRYLKLQKIRSSSLLPGVLPRMSNLKRLVFTGNGMTVRQLKRALENVTSLKILNVQANNINLLREDTLPVALNLTSLDISINPFSCNCDIRWFRRWLDDVHKNKKLQVVNWPDHRQYSCATPVAMKRTPLVLYNPTDLECSVYIILGITGGVILALLLVTSLFAYRYRWHLRFCIYRLRRRKQYKQIPGETQLHTYDVYLAHSPCDIDWIMADLLPLLEGEHGLKVFLEERDTVPGSVKIDNYTKYMDESERIMLVISDNYNQDNWRQCEFQHILYASIEQLKDIIVVLIGDVQAGRMNADMRRLLTRGTFLLWGNGQQAKDTFHNGLRVALKTQDVSVLESC
;
A
#
# COMPACT_ATOMS: atom_id res chain seq x y z
N MET A 1 -40.63 -29.40 -12.53
CA MET A 1 -39.93 -30.52 -11.88
C MET A 1 -38.79 -29.96 -11.05
N LYS A 2 -38.93 -29.99 -9.72
CA LYS A 2 -37.88 -29.62 -8.75
C LYS A 2 -36.94 -30.83 -8.61
N LEU A 3 -35.64 -30.63 -8.79
CA LEU A 3 -34.62 -31.62 -8.45
C LEU A 3 -33.84 -31.11 -7.24
N ASN A 4 -33.99 -31.84 -6.14
CA ASN A 4 -33.35 -31.58 -4.85
C ASN A 4 -31.84 -31.80 -4.95
N THR A 5 -31.10 -30.84 -4.43
CA THR A 5 -29.68 -30.91 -4.08
C THR A 5 -29.50 -31.81 -2.85
N MET A 6 -28.69 -32.88 -2.97
CA MET A 6 -28.14 -33.61 -1.83
C MET A 6 -26.90 -32.89 -1.31
N GLU A 7 -26.93 -32.47 -0.04
CA GLU A 7 -25.78 -32.01 0.73
C GLU A 7 -24.88 -33.19 1.10
N VAL A 8 -23.60 -33.11 0.75
CA VAL A 8 -22.54 -33.97 1.28
C VAL A 8 -21.91 -33.26 2.48
N LYS A 9 -22.25 -33.70 3.70
CA LYS A 9 -21.55 -33.28 4.93
C LYS A 9 -20.17 -33.93 4.97
N THR A 10 -19.11 -33.13 4.86
CA THR A 10 -17.73 -33.57 5.10
C THR A 10 -17.43 -33.42 6.59
N VAL A 11 -17.17 -34.55 7.25
CA VAL A 11 -16.73 -34.64 8.65
C VAL A 11 -15.24 -34.30 8.70
N VAL A 12 -14.88 -33.20 9.37
CA VAL A 12 -13.50 -32.86 9.72
C VAL A 12 -13.17 -33.58 11.03
N VAL A 13 -12.28 -34.59 10.96
CA VAL A 13 -11.71 -35.26 12.13
C VAL A 13 -10.45 -34.50 12.54
N LEU A 14 -10.51 -33.80 13.67
CA LEU A 14 -9.35 -33.25 14.38
C LEU A 14 -8.81 -34.32 15.34
N PHE A 15 -7.50 -34.60 15.25
CA PHE A 15 -6.78 -35.42 16.21
C PHE A 15 -6.50 -34.64 17.50
N PRO A 16 -6.62 -35.26 18.70
CA PRO A 16 -6.20 -34.66 19.96
C PRO A 16 -4.77 -35.12 20.35
N LEU A 17 -3.98 -34.19 20.90
CA LEU A 17 -2.74 -34.49 21.63
C LEU A 17 -2.72 -33.67 22.92
N TRP A 18 -2.96 -34.36 24.04
CA TRP A 18 -2.60 -34.03 25.44
C TRP A 18 -1.91 -35.33 25.94
N TYR A 19 -0.80 -35.41 26.67
CA TYR A 19 -0.36 -34.74 27.89
C TYR A 19 1.10 -35.18 28.21
N ILE A 20 1.97 -34.30 28.74
CA ILE A 20 2.96 -34.53 29.84
C ILE A 20 3.18 -33.13 30.46
N CYS A 21 2.44 -32.78 31.52
CA CYS A 21 2.82 -32.79 32.95
C CYS A 21 3.67 -31.60 33.43
N SER A 22 3.01 -30.80 34.27
CA SER A 22 3.49 -29.68 35.08
C SER A 22 3.99 -30.13 36.47
N PHE A 23 4.89 -29.34 37.06
CA PHE A 23 5.00 -29.07 38.52
C PHE A 23 5.57 -27.63 38.65
N HIS A 24 4.80 -26.64 39.12
CA HIS A 24 4.75 -26.08 40.50
C HIS A 24 6.12 -25.55 41.00
N ALA A 25 6.31 -24.36 41.58
CA ALA A 25 5.40 -23.33 42.09
C ALA A 25 6.13 -21.98 42.38
N GLU A 26 5.32 -20.94 42.58
CA GLU A 26 5.48 -19.75 43.46
C GLU A 26 6.41 -18.56 43.13
N GLY A 27 5.80 -17.36 43.15
CA GLY A 27 6.48 -16.07 43.21
C GLY A 27 5.63 -14.86 42.78
N ARG A 28 4.69 -14.44 43.64
CA ARG A 28 3.81 -13.25 43.51
C ARG A 28 4.59 -11.96 43.18
N TRP A 29 4.10 -11.11 42.26
CA TRP A 29 4.15 -9.63 42.39
C TRP A 29 2.96 -8.98 41.66
N ASN A 30 2.24 -8.12 42.38
CA ASN A 30 1.01 -7.43 41.99
C ASN A 30 1.32 -5.98 41.60
N ASN A 31 0.60 -5.48 40.59
CA ASN A 31 0.09 -4.12 40.38
C ASN A 31 0.82 -2.91 41.01
N ARG A 32 1.25 -1.94 40.18
CA ARG A 32 0.59 -0.63 39.98
C ARG A 32 1.45 0.37 39.16
N PRO A 33 0.82 1.43 38.59
CA PRO A 33 1.43 2.39 37.67
C PRO A 33 2.07 3.58 38.39
N PHE A 34 3.01 4.25 37.71
CA PHE A 34 3.68 5.48 38.18
C PHE A 34 2.92 6.75 37.81
N PRO A 35 2.77 7.69 38.76
CA PRO A 35 2.74 9.10 38.44
C PRO A 35 3.62 9.98 39.38
N LEU A 36 3.82 11.23 38.91
CA LEU A 36 4.17 12.47 39.62
C LEU A 36 5.63 12.71 40.05
N LEU A 37 6.15 13.90 39.69
CA LEU A 37 6.31 14.98 40.66
C LEU A 37 6.58 16.35 40.01
N SER A 38 5.78 17.32 40.44
CA SER A 38 5.95 18.77 40.35
C SER A 38 5.98 19.34 41.77
N SER A 39 6.80 20.35 42.05
CA SER A 39 6.73 21.25 43.22
C SER A 39 7.81 22.33 43.06
N THR A 40 7.49 23.52 42.53
CA THR A 40 7.12 24.78 43.22
C THR A 40 8.20 25.43 44.11
N ARG A 41 8.59 26.66 43.76
CA ARG A 41 8.62 27.80 44.70
C ARG A 41 8.67 29.17 43.99
N HIS A 42 7.82 30.06 44.50
CA HIS A 42 7.68 31.49 44.21
C HIS A 42 8.91 32.33 44.59
N ARG A 43 9.15 33.43 43.87
CA ARG A 43 9.08 34.80 44.41
C ARG A 43 9.20 35.87 43.30
N SER A 44 8.17 36.69 43.21
CA SER A 44 8.15 38.03 42.63
C SER A 44 8.65 39.05 43.64
N VAL A 45 9.57 39.95 43.27
CA VAL A 45 9.65 41.33 43.82
C VAL A 45 10.28 42.25 42.75
N SER A 46 9.54 43.31 42.45
CA SER A 46 9.88 44.55 41.77
C SER A 46 10.96 45.38 42.47
N THR A 47 11.82 46.09 41.74
CA THR A 47 12.16 47.53 41.97
C THR A 47 13.22 48.04 40.98
N LEU A 48 12.83 49.04 40.19
CA LEU A 48 13.65 50.22 39.85
C LEU A 48 13.81 51.08 41.14
N PRO A 49 14.88 51.88 41.32
CA PRO A 49 14.91 53.22 40.71
C PRO A 49 16.30 53.81 40.33
N ASP A 50 16.21 54.83 39.48
CA ASP A 50 16.92 56.11 39.43
C ASP A 50 18.46 56.22 39.30
N ALA A 51 18.84 56.73 38.12
CA ALA A 51 19.54 58.00 37.89
C ALA A 51 20.65 58.44 38.85
N PHE A 52 21.87 58.63 38.30
CA PHE A 52 22.74 59.79 38.57
C PHE A 52 23.83 59.87 37.47
N GLU A 53 23.69 60.83 36.56
CA GLU A 53 24.81 61.59 35.96
C GLU A 53 25.42 62.52 37.05
N PRO A 54 26.60 63.20 36.91
CA PRO A 54 27.15 63.75 35.67
C PRO A 54 28.71 63.80 35.57
N SER A 55 29.16 64.52 34.52
CA SER A 55 30.45 65.21 34.32
C SER A 55 31.55 64.40 33.60
N ALA A 56 31.80 64.66 32.32
CA ALA A 56 32.49 65.81 31.72
C ALA A 56 34.02 65.75 31.87
N ALA A 57 34.70 65.42 30.78
CA ALA A 57 36.00 66.00 30.45
C ALA A 57 36.28 65.84 28.95
N SER A 58 36.16 66.97 28.25
CA SER A 58 36.71 67.16 26.91
C SER A 58 38.24 67.03 26.92
N ARG A 59 38.81 66.43 25.88
CA ARG A 59 40.02 66.98 25.26
C ARG A 59 40.14 66.56 23.80
N ARG A 60 40.02 67.57 22.94
CA ARG A 60 40.57 67.60 21.57
C ARG A 60 42.09 67.51 21.64
N GLN A 61 42.68 67.32 20.46
CA GLN A 61 44.09 67.33 20.05
C GLN A 61 44.59 65.92 19.71
N ASP A 62 45.29 65.66 18.61
CA ASP A 62 45.64 66.44 17.43
C ASP A 62 46.08 65.39 16.37
N ILE A 63 45.93 65.75 15.10
CA ILE A 63 46.52 65.03 13.98
C ILE A 63 48.05 65.14 14.08
N PRO A 64 48.80 64.11 13.64
CA PRO A 64 49.83 64.43 12.66
C PRO A 64 49.82 63.50 11.46
N LEU A 65 49.86 64.14 10.29
CA LEU A 65 50.44 63.60 9.06
C LEU A 65 51.88 63.16 9.32
N ALA A 66 52.26 62.03 8.75
CA ALA A 66 53.66 61.72 8.46
C ALA A 66 53.75 61.15 7.05
N ASP A 67 54.44 61.92 6.21
CA ASP A 67 54.93 61.59 4.89
C ASP A 67 55.74 60.28 4.86
N SER A 68 55.60 59.54 3.77
CA SER A 68 56.79 59.04 3.07
C SER A 68 56.47 58.83 1.59
N GLN A 69 56.82 59.86 0.80
CA GLN A 69 57.12 59.69 -0.61
C GLN A 69 58.29 58.72 -0.77
N LYS A 70 58.08 57.65 -1.54
CA LYS A 70 59.12 57.09 -2.40
C LYS A 70 58.54 56.97 -3.80
N SER A 71 58.92 57.93 -4.63
CA SER A 71 58.80 57.86 -6.08
C SER A 71 59.85 56.90 -6.63
N VAL A 72 59.42 55.97 -7.47
CA VAL A 72 60.19 55.53 -8.64
C VAL A 72 59.17 55.42 -9.77
N HIS A 73 59.04 56.48 -10.57
CA HIS A 73 58.64 56.34 -11.96
C HIS A 73 59.81 55.67 -12.68
N ASP A 74 59.60 54.53 -13.34
CA ASP A 74 59.35 54.54 -14.79
C ASP A 74 59.18 53.11 -15.33
N VAL A 75 58.53 53.01 -16.50
CA VAL A 75 58.40 51.83 -17.38
C VAL A 75 57.33 50.78 -17.00
N LYS A 76 56.07 51.05 -17.36
CA LYS A 76 55.20 50.17 -18.20
C LYS A 76 53.79 50.72 -18.44
N ASP A 77 53.68 51.98 -18.86
CA ASP A 77 52.48 52.47 -19.55
C ASP A 77 52.64 52.34 -21.06
N ARG A 78 52.26 51.17 -21.58
CA ARG A 78 51.88 50.88 -22.98
C ARG A 78 51.85 49.35 -23.12
N TYR A 79 50.72 48.72 -22.81
CA TYR A 79 50.25 47.40 -23.31
C TYR A 79 49.12 46.85 -22.39
N GLN A 80 48.02 47.60 -22.23
CA GLN A 80 46.82 47.02 -21.60
C GLN A 80 45.50 47.65 -22.06
N LYS A 81 45.43 48.11 -23.33
CA LYS A 81 44.18 48.62 -23.93
C LYS A 81 43.32 47.58 -24.65
N ASP A 82 43.77 46.34 -24.82
CA ASP A 82 43.06 45.31 -25.60
C ASP A 82 42.86 43.96 -24.87
N ARG A 83 42.81 43.95 -23.53
CA ARG A 83 42.34 42.74 -22.83
C ARG A 83 40.83 42.82 -22.64
N PRO A 84 40.03 41.87 -23.17
CA PRO A 84 38.59 41.87 -22.93
C PRO A 84 38.34 41.79 -21.43
N ILE A 85 37.57 42.76 -20.91
CA ILE A 85 37.15 42.81 -19.51
C ILE A 85 36.52 41.46 -19.18
N LYS A 86 37.15 40.71 -18.28
CA LYS A 86 36.62 39.42 -17.83
C LYS A 86 35.54 39.69 -16.78
N CYS A 87 34.42 38.98 -16.90
CA CYS A 87 33.34 39.03 -15.92
C CYS A 87 33.90 38.80 -14.51
N ASP A 88 33.51 39.64 -13.55
CA ASP A 88 33.88 39.49 -12.15
C ASP A 88 33.24 38.21 -11.57
N LYS A 89 34.01 37.12 -11.58
CA LYS A 89 33.55 35.80 -11.15
C LYS A 89 33.24 35.73 -9.65
N TYR A 90 33.68 36.70 -8.84
CA TYR A 90 33.42 36.66 -7.40
C TYR A 90 31.98 37.03 -7.06
N PHE A 91 31.35 37.91 -7.86
CA PHE A 91 30.01 38.43 -7.57
C PHE A 91 29.01 38.25 -8.70
N CYS A 92 29.50 38.05 -9.93
CA CYS A 92 28.69 37.97 -11.13
C CYS A 92 28.95 36.67 -11.89
N ASN A 93 27.87 36.01 -12.29
CA ASN A 93 27.89 34.92 -13.24
C ASN A 93 27.48 35.44 -14.63
N CYS A 94 28.43 35.53 -15.54
CA CYS A 94 28.16 35.91 -16.92
C CYS A 94 28.04 34.67 -17.82
N VAL A 95 26.86 34.47 -18.41
CA VAL A 95 26.56 33.36 -19.32
C VAL A 95 25.97 33.92 -20.62
N GLY A 96 26.67 33.72 -21.73
CA GLY A 96 26.28 34.29 -23.02
C GLY A 96 26.25 35.82 -22.98
N ASN A 97 25.09 36.41 -23.25
CA ASN A 97 24.84 37.86 -23.21
C ASN A 97 24.20 38.34 -21.90
N LYS A 98 24.21 37.53 -20.83
CA LYS A 98 23.59 37.85 -19.54
C LYS A 98 24.64 37.93 -18.44
N ALA A 99 24.55 38.97 -17.61
CA ALA A 99 25.33 39.11 -16.38
C ALA A 99 24.38 39.06 -15.19
N LEU A 100 24.56 38.07 -14.30
CA LEU A 100 23.73 37.84 -13.13
C LEU A 100 24.58 38.01 -11.86
N CYS A 101 24.38 39.10 -11.14
CA CYS A 101 25.13 39.46 -9.95
C CYS A 101 24.25 39.36 -8.69
N ASP A 102 24.82 38.86 -7.60
CA ASP A 102 24.10 38.62 -6.35
C ASP A 102 24.96 38.97 -5.12
N GLY A 103 24.54 40.01 -4.40
CA GLY A 103 25.24 40.54 -3.23
C GLY A 103 25.03 39.75 -1.93
N SER A 104 24.34 38.60 -1.95
CA SER A 104 24.04 37.83 -0.74
C SER A 104 25.23 37.36 0.09
N ARG A 105 26.39 37.13 -0.55
CA ARG A 105 27.62 36.74 0.15
C ARG A 105 28.37 37.95 0.72
N LYS A 106 28.42 39.03 -0.05
CA LYS A 106 29.02 40.30 0.33
C LYS A 106 28.36 41.38 -0.50
N LYS A 107 27.78 42.35 0.19
CA LYS A 107 27.06 43.48 -0.39
C LYS A 107 27.98 44.26 -1.34
N LEU A 108 27.55 44.41 -2.58
CA LEU A 108 28.20 45.28 -3.56
C LEU A 108 27.80 46.73 -3.28
N LYS A 109 28.78 47.63 -3.22
CA LYS A 109 28.55 49.09 -3.05
C LYS A 109 28.62 49.87 -4.36
N TYR A 110 28.97 49.18 -5.45
CA TYR A 110 29.19 49.77 -6.77
C TYR A 110 28.76 48.78 -7.86
N LEU A 111 28.56 49.29 -9.08
CA LEU A 111 28.25 48.47 -10.24
C LEU A 111 29.52 47.75 -10.75
N PRO A 112 29.49 46.43 -10.94
CA PRO A 112 30.64 45.66 -11.39
C PRO A 112 31.00 45.98 -12.85
N GLN A 113 32.27 45.83 -13.21
CA GLN A 113 32.69 45.91 -14.61
C GLN A 113 32.16 44.71 -15.40
N LEU A 114 31.54 44.97 -16.55
CA LEU A 114 30.91 43.95 -17.38
C LEU A 114 31.62 43.79 -18.73
N PRO A 115 31.60 42.58 -19.32
CA PRO A 115 32.03 42.38 -20.71
C PRO A 115 31.15 43.13 -21.73
N ALA A 116 31.73 43.52 -22.87
CA ALA A 116 31.04 44.31 -23.90
C ALA A 116 29.87 43.60 -24.61
N ASN A 117 29.84 42.27 -24.58
CA ASN A 117 28.80 41.45 -25.21
C ASN A 117 27.53 41.30 -24.36
N ILE A 118 27.50 41.84 -23.13
CA ILE A 118 26.33 41.78 -22.27
C ILE A 118 25.20 42.63 -22.85
N ARG A 119 23.98 42.09 -22.78
CA ARG A 119 22.72 42.72 -23.23
C ARG A 119 21.67 42.71 -22.13
N TYR A 120 21.77 41.81 -21.17
CA TYR A 120 20.92 41.77 -19.98
C TYR A 120 21.77 41.79 -18.72
N PHE A 121 21.55 42.79 -17.88
CA PHE A 121 22.26 42.96 -16.62
C PHE A 121 21.27 42.84 -15.45
N ARG A 122 21.59 41.95 -14.51
CA ARG A 122 20.86 41.78 -13.27
C ARG A 122 21.79 41.90 -12.08
N ILE A 123 21.41 42.71 -11.11
CA ILE A 123 22.05 42.83 -9.81
C ILE A 123 20.98 42.85 -8.72
N MET A 124 21.16 42.05 -7.68
CA MET A 124 20.23 42.00 -6.56
C MET A 124 20.94 41.88 -5.22
N ARG A 125 20.23 42.23 -4.14
CA ARG A 125 20.68 42.06 -2.75
C ARG A 125 22.04 42.73 -2.48
N SER A 126 22.27 43.86 -3.13
CA SER A 126 23.44 44.72 -2.96
C SER A 126 23.08 45.95 -2.10
N ASP A 127 24.04 46.83 -1.83
CA ASP A 127 23.91 47.94 -0.88
C ASP A 127 24.47 49.23 -1.48
N PHE A 128 23.80 49.71 -2.54
CA PHE A 128 24.05 51.02 -3.13
C PHE A 128 22.74 51.83 -3.08
N PRO A 129 22.65 52.86 -2.22
CA PRO A 129 21.37 53.52 -1.91
C PRO A 129 20.92 54.50 -3.01
N TYR A 130 21.78 54.82 -3.98
CA TYR A 130 21.48 55.77 -5.05
C TYR A 130 21.75 55.18 -6.43
N LEU A 131 20.88 55.52 -7.39
CA LEU A 131 21.10 55.34 -8.82
C LEU A 131 21.17 56.71 -9.49
N THR A 132 22.37 57.10 -9.92
CA THR A 132 22.61 58.36 -10.61
C THR A 132 23.15 58.12 -12.02
N ARG A 133 22.95 59.09 -12.91
CA ARG A 133 23.49 59.01 -14.28
C ARG A 133 24.99 58.70 -14.35
N PRO A 134 25.91 59.32 -13.58
CA PRO A 134 27.33 58.97 -13.62
C PRO A 134 27.61 57.51 -13.25
N MET A 135 26.83 56.94 -12.33
CA MET A 135 26.98 55.53 -11.96
C MET A 135 26.57 54.61 -13.10
N MET A 136 25.46 54.96 -13.77
CA MET A 136 24.90 54.19 -14.88
C MET A 136 25.64 54.38 -16.21
N GLN A 137 26.34 55.51 -16.42
CA GLN A 137 27.17 55.75 -17.61
C GLN A 137 28.27 54.70 -17.81
N ASN A 138 28.77 54.09 -16.74
CA ASN A 138 29.72 52.97 -16.88
C ASN A 138 29.11 51.75 -17.59
N LEU A 139 27.78 51.66 -17.63
CA LEU A 139 27.05 50.60 -18.31
C LEU A 139 26.48 51.04 -19.67
N SER A 140 26.44 52.34 -19.99
CA SER A 140 25.81 52.85 -21.22
C SER A 140 26.59 52.50 -22.50
N ASN A 141 27.89 52.24 -22.38
CA ASN A 141 28.72 51.72 -23.49
C ASN A 141 28.28 50.33 -23.96
N PHE A 142 27.45 49.63 -23.18
CA PHE A 142 26.89 48.35 -23.55
C PHE A 142 25.51 48.57 -24.16
N GLU A 143 25.21 47.87 -25.27
CA GLU A 143 23.88 47.91 -25.92
C GLU A 143 22.83 47.14 -25.10
N LEU A 144 22.66 47.49 -23.82
CA LEU A 144 21.77 46.79 -22.90
C LEU A 144 20.33 46.90 -23.37
N THR A 145 19.69 45.74 -23.48
CA THR A 145 18.27 45.58 -23.76
C THR A 145 17.47 45.33 -22.48
N GLY A 146 18.12 44.97 -21.37
CA GLY A 146 17.44 44.78 -20.09
C GLY A 146 18.31 45.07 -18.88
N ILE A 147 17.75 45.83 -17.93
CA ILE A 147 18.36 46.18 -16.66
C ILE A 147 17.42 45.73 -15.54
N ASN A 148 17.93 44.95 -14.59
CA ASN A 148 17.21 44.48 -13.42
C ASN A 148 18.03 44.77 -12.17
N VAL A 149 17.54 45.68 -11.33
CA VAL A 149 18.24 46.17 -10.14
C VAL A 149 17.39 45.89 -8.89
N THR A 150 16.83 44.68 -8.78
CA THR A 150 15.83 44.38 -7.74
C THR A 150 16.42 44.14 -6.36
N PHE A 151 15.73 44.56 -5.30
CA PHE A 151 16.13 44.32 -3.91
C PHE A 151 17.54 44.82 -3.57
N ASN A 152 17.89 46.04 -3.98
CA ASN A 152 19.18 46.67 -3.69
C ASN A 152 19.10 47.81 -2.68
N ASN A 153 17.94 47.99 -2.03
CA ASN A 153 17.71 49.04 -1.04
C ASN A 153 18.01 50.45 -1.59
N ILE A 154 17.70 50.67 -2.87
CA ILE A 154 17.86 51.98 -3.51
C ILE A 154 16.75 52.88 -2.97
N SER A 155 17.13 54.03 -2.43
CA SER A 155 16.21 55.05 -1.91
C SER A 155 16.20 56.34 -2.72
N ALA A 156 17.24 56.58 -3.53
CA ALA A 156 17.36 57.77 -4.39
C ALA A 156 17.60 57.41 -5.86
N LEU A 157 16.88 58.03 -6.79
CA LEU A 157 16.96 57.83 -8.24
C LEU A 157 17.02 59.18 -8.98
N SER A 158 18.07 59.42 -9.78
CA SER A 158 18.13 60.63 -10.62
C SER A 158 17.22 60.52 -11.84
N ALA A 159 16.61 61.65 -12.24
CA ALA A 159 15.69 61.71 -13.38
C ALA A 159 16.29 61.25 -14.71
N ASP A 160 17.62 61.34 -14.84
CA ASP A 160 18.38 61.00 -16.04
C ASP A 160 19.17 59.70 -15.90
N ALA A 161 18.95 58.92 -14.84
CA ALA A 161 19.72 57.71 -14.53
C ALA A 161 19.73 56.69 -15.68
N PHE A 162 18.65 56.61 -16.45
CA PHE A 162 18.50 55.68 -17.58
C PHE A 162 18.46 56.36 -18.96
N ALA A 163 18.77 57.67 -19.03
CA ALA A 163 18.69 58.44 -20.28
C ALA A 163 19.65 57.91 -21.37
N ASP A 164 20.80 57.35 -20.96
CA ASP A 164 21.85 56.88 -21.86
C ASP A 164 21.63 55.43 -22.36
N PHE A 165 20.42 54.84 -22.22
CA PHE A 165 20.08 53.48 -22.69
C PHE A 165 18.94 53.44 -23.73
N PRO A 166 19.18 53.91 -24.97
CA PRO A 166 18.13 54.04 -25.98
C PRO A 166 17.57 52.70 -26.47
N LYS A 167 18.28 51.57 -26.29
CA LYS A 167 17.87 50.22 -26.71
C LYS A 167 17.20 49.41 -25.59
N LEU A 168 16.95 50.02 -24.44
CA LEU A 168 16.41 49.33 -23.27
C LEU A 168 14.95 48.90 -23.51
N LEU A 169 14.69 47.60 -23.44
CA LEU A 169 13.37 46.99 -23.60
C LEU A 169 12.75 46.62 -22.25
N LEU A 170 13.57 46.32 -21.24
CA LEU A 170 13.15 45.88 -19.91
C LEU A 170 13.86 46.68 -18.82
N LEU A 171 13.08 47.26 -17.91
CA LEU A 171 13.55 47.87 -16.68
C LEU A 171 12.80 47.27 -15.49
N ASP A 172 13.54 46.75 -14.52
CA ASP A 172 12.99 46.19 -13.30
C ASP A 172 13.66 46.82 -12.07
N LEU A 173 12.87 47.63 -11.36
CA LEU A 173 13.27 48.33 -10.14
C LEU A 173 12.68 47.69 -8.88
N SER A 174 12.00 46.54 -8.98
CA SER A 174 11.24 45.96 -7.87
C SER A 174 12.03 45.74 -6.57
N GLY A 175 11.37 45.89 -5.42
CA GLY A 175 11.99 45.63 -4.11
C GLY A 175 12.94 46.73 -3.63
N ASN A 176 12.83 47.94 -4.19
CA ASN A 176 13.57 49.12 -3.73
C ASN A 176 12.62 50.10 -3.05
N ASP A 177 13.16 51.14 -2.41
CA ASP A 177 12.41 52.10 -1.59
C ASP A 177 12.49 53.51 -2.18
N ILE A 178 12.25 53.59 -3.50
CA ILE A 178 12.37 54.83 -4.27
C ILE A 178 11.07 55.61 -4.17
N ALA A 179 11.15 56.90 -3.85
CA ALA A 179 9.99 57.76 -3.76
C ALA A 179 9.29 57.93 -5.13
N VAL A 180 7.95 57.93 -5.13
CA VAL A 180 7.11 58.05 -6.34
C VAL A 180 7.52 59.23 -7.25
N PRO A 181 7.82 60.46 -6.74
CA PRO A 181 8.24 61.58 -7.58
C PRO A 181 9.55 61.33 -8.35
N GLU A 182 10.49 60.58 -7.75
CA GLU A 182 11.78 60.27 -8.39
C GLU A 182 11.63 59.22 -9.48
N ILE A 183 10.78 58.21 -9.24
CA ILE A 183 10.40 57.24 -10.27
C ILE A 183 9.76 57.98 -11.45
N ARG A 184 8.75 58.82 -11.19
CA ARG A 184 8.07 59.63 -12.21
C ARG A 184 9.08 60.47 -13.02
N ALA A 185 9.96 61.20 -12.34
CA ALA A 185 10.98 62.03 -13.00
C ALA A 185 11.91 61.17 -13.89
N SER A 186 12.29 59.98 -13.43
CA SER A 186 13.09 59.04 -14.21
C SER A 186 12.35 58.50 -15.45
N LEU A 187 11.04 58.23 -15.35
CA LEU A 187 10.25 57.77 -16.50
C LEU A 187 10.11 58.87 -17.56
N VAL A 188 9.94 60.13 -17.15
CA VAL A 188 9.96 61.29 -18.05
C VAL A 188 11.32 61.43 -18.73
N GLY A 189 12.42 61.27 -18.00
CA GLY A 189 13.77 61.25 -18.59
C GLY A 189 14.00 60.12 -19.60
N MET A 190 13.17 59.08 -19.56
CA MET A 190 13.20 57.93 -20.48
C MET A 190 12.21 58.05 -21.65
N ALA A 191 11.66 59.24 -21.93
CA ALA A 191 10.60 59.39 -22.93
C ALA A 191 10.98 58.91 -24.35
N SER A 192 12.24 59.03 -24.73
CA SER A 192 12.76 58.55 -26.02
C SER A 192 13.03 57.04 -26.06
N SER A 193 12.92 56.32 -24.94
CA SER A 193 13.25 54.89 -24.87
C SER A 193 12.25 54.00 -25.64
N VAL A 194 12.71 52.82 -26.05
CA VAL A 194 11.86 51.78 -26.66
C VAL A 194 11.33 50.78 -25.62
N LEU A 195 11.18 51.22 -24.38
CA LEU A 195 10.84 50.35 -23.25
C LEU A 195 9.50 49.63 -23.50
N GLU A 196 9.50 48.32 -23.30
CA GLU A 196 8.31 47.47 -23.48
C GLU A 196 7.88 46.80 -22.17
N THR A 197 8.79 46.67 -21.21
CA THR A 197 8.52 46.03 -19.92
C THR A 197 9.05 46.88 -18.77
N LEU A 198 8.15 47.23 -17.86
CA LEU A 198 8.46 47.97 -16.64
C LEU A 198 7.95 47.19 -15.42
N SER A 199 8.82 46.98 -14.44
CA SER A 199 8.45 46.37 -13.15
C SER A 199 8.79 47.29 -11.99
N LEU A 200 7.76 47.59 -11.21
CA LEU A 200 7.76 48.45 -10.02
C LEU A 200 7.04 47.74 -8.85
N GLY A 201 7.09 46.43 -8.78
CA GLY A 201 6.49 45.65 -7.68
C GLY A 201 7.30 45.72 -6.39
N VAL A 202 6.66 45.57 -5.23
CA VAL A 202 7.32 45.64 -3.90
C VAL A 202 8.11 46.94 -3.71
N MET A 203 7.51 48.07 -4.08
CA MET A 203 8.11 49.41 -4.02
C MET A 203 7.48 50.30 -2.94
N HIS A 204 6.55 49.75 -2.15
CA HIS A 204 5.72 50.49 -1.18
C HIS A 204 4.91 51.65 -1.79
N ILE A 205 4.57 51.58 -3.08
CA ILE A 205 3.79 52.61 -3.76
C ILE A 205 2.35 52.55 -3.26
N ASP A 206 1.85 53.62 -2.63
CA ASP A 206 0.49 53.70 -2.10
C ASP A 206 -0.48 54.50 -3.00
N PHE A 207 0.07 55.35 -3.87
CA PHE A 207 -0.65 56.16 -4.83
C PHE A 207 0.18 56.41 -6.11
N LEU A 208 -0.51 56.52 -7.26
CA LEU A 208 0.06 56.93 -8.53
C LEU A 208 -0.61 58.23 -8.99
N PRO A 209 0.14 59.33 -9.21
CA PRO A 209 -0.42 60.55 -9.79
C PRO A 209 -0.82 60.33 -11.26
N ASP A 210 -1.78 61.12 -11.76
CA ASP A 210 -2.31 60.98 -13.12
C ASP A 210 -1.25 61.13 -14.22
N ASP A 211 -0.20 61.91 -13.95
CA ASP A 211 0.92 62.21 -14.85
C ASP A 211 2.12 61.27 -14.65
N PHE A 212 1.96 60.17 -13.89
CA PHE A 212 3.06 59.26 -13.56
C PHE A 212 3.73 58.65 -14.79
N PHE A 213 2.96 58.39 -15.86
CA PHE A 213 3.44 57.76 -17.09
C PHE A 213 3.52 58.70 -18.30
N ASP A 214 3.48 60.02 -18.11
CA ASP A 214 3.48 61.00 -19.21
C ASP A 214 4.69 60.89 -20.15
N GLY A 215 5.82 60.38 -19.65
CA GLY A 215 7.00 60.08 -20.48
C GLY A 215 6.76 59.02 -21.56
N PHE A 216 5.69 58.23 -21.50
CA PHE A 216 5.45 57.08 -22.39
C PHE A 216 4.24 57.24 -23.31
N PHE A 217 3.89 58.48 -23.65
CA PHE A 217 2.78 58.78 -24.55
C PHE A 217 2.86 57.99 -25.87
N ASN A 218 1.73 57.41 -26.30
CA ASN A 218 1.57 56.60 -27.51
C ASN A 218 2.49 55.37 -27.62
N LYS A 219 3.06 54.88 -26.51
CA LYS A 219 3.86 53.64 -26.52
C LYS A 219 3.00 52.41 -26.26
N THR A 220 3.44 51.28 -26.81
CA THR A 220 2.85 49.96 -26.54
C THR A 220 3.73 49.17 -25.58
N PHE A 221 3.21 48.85 -24.41
CA PHE A 221 3.91 48.05 -23.41
C PHE A 221 3.50 46.58 -23.51
N LYS A 222 4.49 45.69 -23.46
CA LYS A 222 4.30 44.24 -23.30
C LYS A 222 3.84 43.92 -21.88
N LYS A 223 4.41 44.57 -20.88
CA LYS A 223 4.07 44.33 -19.46
C LYS A 223 4.36 45.56 -18.60
N ILE A 224 3.42 45.89 -17.72
CA ILE A 224 3.62 46.77 -16.57
C ILE A 224 3.29 45.97 -15.31
N ASP A 225 4.22 45.92 -14.36
CA ASP A 225 4.09 45.19 -13.09
C ASP A 225 4.12 46.16 -11.91
N LEU A 226 3.02 46.22 -11.16
CA LEU A 226 2.81 47.05 -9.98
C LEU A 226 2.34 46.18 -8.79
N GLN A 227 2.64 44.88 -8.82
CA GLN A 227 2.17 43.95 -7.79
C GLN A 227 2.82 44.23 -6.42
N GLN A 228 2.19 43.74 -5.34
CA GLN A 228 2.76 43.80 -3.98
C GLN A 228 3.13 45.22 -3.55
N ASN A 229 2.27 46.19 -3.88
CA ASN A 229 2.38 47.58 -3.47
C ASN A 229 1.25 47.92 -2.48
N GLY A 230 1.12 49.20 -2.11
CA GLY A 230 0.12 49.71 -1.17
C GLY A 230 -1.08 50.40 -1.82
N LEU A 231 -1.32 50.22 -3.13
CA LEU A 231 -2.33 50.98 -3.86
C LEU A 231 -3.73 50.77 -3.26
N LYS A 232 -4.38 51.87 -2.83
CA LYS A 232 -5.69 51.85 -2.17
C LYS A 232 -6.88 51.89 -3.13
N SER A 233 -6.65 52.32 -4.37
CA SER A 233 -7.65 52.39 -5.43
C SER A 233 -7.01 52.20 -6.80
N PHE A 234 -7.84 51.79 -7.77
CA PHE A 234 -7.45 51.73 -9.18
C PHE A 234 -8.04 52.92 -9.93
N ASN A 235 -7.21 53.81 -10.47
CA ASN A 235 -7.62 54.86 -11.40
C ASN A 235 -7.06 54.52 -12.78
N ASN A 236 -7.93 54.34 -13.77
CA ASN A 236 -7.46 53.95 -15.10
C ASN A 236 -6.86 55.12 -15.90
N ALA A 237 -7.18 56.38 -15.59
CA ALA A 237 -6.63 57.54 -16.30
C ALA A 237 -5.09 57.61 -16.31
N VAL A 238 -4.45 57.12 -15.24
CA VAL A 238 -2.98 57.01 -15.13
C VAL A 238 -2.38 56.20 -16.30
N PHE A 239 -3.15 55.29 -16.90
CA PHE A 239 -2.73 54.44 -18.01
C PHE A 239 -3.25 54.90 -19.38
N ALA A 240 -3.99 56.01 -19.45
CA ALA A 240 -4.47 56.58 -20.70
C ALA A 240 -3.36 57.03 -21.67
N PRO A 241 -2.15 57.45 -21.23
CA PRO A 241 -1.08 57.82 -22.17
C PRO A 241 -0.61 56.69 -23.09
N PHE A 242 -0.85 55.42 -22.75
CA PHE A 242 -0.37 54.29 -23.54
C PHE A 242 -1.29 53.98 -24.72
N ASN A 243 -0.70 53.65 -25.88
CA ASN A 243 -1.45 53.14 -27.03
C ASN A 243 -2.00 51.73 -26.79
N MET A 244 -1.24 50.87 -26.10
CA MET A 244 -1.73 49.56 -25.68
C MET A 244 -0.87 48.98 -24.56
N ILE A 245 -1.50 48.40 -23.55
CA ILE A 245 -0.85 47.59 -22.54
C ILE A 245 -1.26 46.13 -22.73
N LYS A 246 -0.31 45.27 -23.13
CA LYS A 246 -0.61 43.84 -23.34
C LYS A 246 -0.88 43.11 -22.03
N ARG A 247 -0.23 43.52 -20.93
CA ARG A 247 -0.44 42.98 -19.58
C ARG A 247 -0.18 44.05 -18.52
N LEU A 248 -1.20 44.34 -17.70
CA LEU A 248 -1.09 45.14 -16.49
C LEU A 248 -1.32 44.25 -15.26
N ASP A 249 -0.36 44.23 -14.35
CA ASP A 249 -0.41 43.46 -13.11
C ASP A 249 -0.47 44.38 -11.89
N LEU A 250 -1.61 44.37 -11.19
CA LEU A 250 -1.90 45.14 -9.98
C LEU A 250 -2.20 44.20 -8.80
N SER A 251 -1.73 42.95 -8.87
CA SER A 251 -2.04 41.95 -7.86
C SER A 251 -1.43 42.27 -6.49
N GLN A 252 -2.01 41.76 -5.41
CA GLN A 252 -1.47 41.92 -4.05
C GLN A 252 -1.31 43.40 -3.63
N ASN A 253 -2.32 44.21 -3.90
CA ASN A 253 -2.41 45.60 -3.43
C ASN A 253 -3.51 45.74 -2.37
N ALA A 254 -3.81 46.97 -1.95
CA ALA A 254 -4.84 47.28 -0.96
C ALA A 254 -6.10 47.90 -1.60
N MET A 255 -6.39 47.58 -2.87
CA MET A 255 -7.44 48.29 -3.61
C MET A 255 -8.83 47.91 -3.12
N VAL A 256 -9.63 48.92 -2.74
CA VAL A 256 -11.01 48.71 -2.24
C VAL A 256 -12.05 49.06 -3.30
N TYR A 257 -11.73 50.01 -4.19
CA TYR A 257 -12.61 50.50 -5.25
C TYR A 257 -11.81 50.83 -6.51
N ALA A 258 -12.51 50.96 -7.63
CA ALA A 258 -11.94 51.30 -8.93
C ALA A 258 -12.72 52.48 -9.54
N ASN A 259 -11.99 53.46 -10.05
CA ASN A 259 -12.51 54.66 -10.70
C ASN A 259 -12.19 54.60 -12.18
N MET A 260 -13.23 54.64 -13.00
CA MET A 260 -13.12 54.64 -14.45
C MET A 260 -13.42 56.06 -14.97
N THR A 261 -12.38 56.76 -15.39
CA THR A 261 -12.45 58.16 -15.85
C THR A 261 -11.89 58.35 -17.28
N ALA A 262 -11.22 57.33 -17.81
CA ALA A 262 -10.70 57.32 -19.18
C ALA A 262 -11.10 56.05 -19.93
N VAL A 263 -10.85 56.02 -21.24
CA VAL A 263 -10.79 54.79 -22.02
C VAL A 263 -9.34 54.36 -22.11
N THR A 264 -9.07 53.07 -21.87
CA THR A 264 -7.71 52.53 -21.79
C THR A 264 -7.58 51.20 -22.51
N ASP A 265 -6.60 51.10 -23.40
CA ASP A 265 -6.38 49.92 -24.22
C ASP A 265 -5.49 48.90 -23.50
N ILE A 266 -6.14 48.06 -22.69
CA ILE A 266 -5.50 46.99 -21.93
C ILE A 266 -6.00 45.64 -22.43
N ARG A 267 -5.09 44.75 -22.87
CA ARG A 267 -5.47 43.38 -23.29
C ARG A 267 -5.64 42.41 -22.13
N LYS A 268 -4.81 42.51 -21.10
CA LYS A 268 -4.87 41.65 -19.92
C LYS A 268 -4.73 42.48 -18.65
N LEU A 269 -5.75 42.46 -17.82
CA LEU A 269 -5.82 43.15 -16.54
C LEU A 269 -5.86 42.14 -15.39
N ILE A 270 -4.95 42.29 -14.43
CA ILE A 270 -4.79 41.39 -13.28
C ILE A 270 -4.90 42.22 -12.01
N MET A 271 -5.95 41.97 -11.23
CA MET A 271 -6.23 42.63 -9.94
C MET A 271 -6.50 41.57 -8.86
N GLU A 272 -5.70 40.51 -8.87
CA GLU A 272 -5.78 39.39 -7.93
C GLU A 272 -5.35 39.82 -6.52
N GLN A 273 -5.91 39.23 -5.47
CA GLN A 273 -5.52 39.46 -4.07
C GLN A 273 -5.56 40.95 -3.66
N ASN A 274 -6.70 41.59 -3.92
CA ASN A 274 -6.98 42.96 -3.46
C ASN A 274 -8.11 42.95 -2.42
N LEU A 275 -8.63 44.11 -2.05
CA LEU A 275 -9.63 44.31 -0.99
C LEU A 275 -11.01 44.74 -1.54
N PHE A 276 -11.31 44.43 -2.80
CA PHE A 276 -12.59 44.77 -3.43
C PHE A 276 -13.77 44.10 -2.71
N ALA A 277 -14.51 44.87 -1.91
CA ALA A 277 -15.70 44.41 -1.19
C ALA A 277 -16.89 44.12 -2.14
N PHE A 278 -16.90 44.75 -3.31
CA PHE A 278 -17.84 44.55 -4.40
C PHE A 278 -17.08 44.37 -5.70
N PHE A 279 -17.65 43.64 -6.66
CA PHE A 279 -17.07 43.59 -8.01
C PHE A 279 -17.13 45.01 -8.61
N PRO A 280 -16.00 45.61 -9.02
CA PRO A 280 -15.98 46.98 -9.51
C PRO A 280 -16.76 47.09 -10.82
N ASP A 281 -17.51 48.18 -10.99
CA ASP A 281 -18.11 48.51 -12.29
C ASP A 281 -17.00 49.02 -13.21
N LEU A 282 -16.53 48.13 -14.09
CA LEU A 282 -15.50 48.42 -15.08
C LEU A 282 -16.10 48.84 -16.43
N CYS A 283 -17.42 48.98 -16.51
CA CYS A 283 -18.16 49.29 -17.73
C CYS A 283 -18.39 50.79 -17.86
N LEU A 284 -18.88 51.45 -16.81
CA LEU A 284 -19.19 52.87 -16.85
C LEU A 284 -17.94 53.72 -16.62
N HIS A 285 -17.46 54.43 -17.64
CA HIS A 285 -16.54 55.53 -17.44
C HIS A 285 -17.31 56.85 -17.46
N ARG A 286 -17.02 57.74 -16.50
CA ARG A 286 -17.57 59.10 -16.48
C ARG A 286 -16.52 60.04 -17.03
N SER A 287 -16.86 60.79 -18.08
CA SER A 287 -15.98 61.82 -18.59
C SER A 287 -15.73 62.87 -17.49
N PRO A 288 -14.48 63.16 -17.12
CA PRO A 288 -14.19 64.16 -16.11
C PRO A 288 -14.54 65.59 -16.56
N THR A 289 -14.67 65.84 -17.88
CA THR A 289 -14.95 67.17 -18.43
C THR A 289 -16.44 67.45 -18.64
N THR A 290 -17.22 66.46 -19.07
CA THR A 290 -18.65 66.63 -19.36
C THR A 290 -19.57 66.05 -18.28
N GLY A 291 -19.04 65.20 -17.40
CA GLY A 291 -19.84 64.47 -16.41
C GLY A 291 -20.76 63.41 -17.02
N GLU A 292 -20.80 63.31 -18.35
CA GLU A 292 -21.57 62.32 -19.09
C GLU A 292 -20.95 60.93 -18.95
N VAL A 293 -21.83 59.93 -18.86
CA VAL A 293 -21.44 58.53 -18.85
C VAL A 293 -21.10 58.15 -20.29
N GLY A 294 -19.86 57.73 -20.53
CA GLY A 294 -19.41 57.36 -21.86
C GLY A 294 -20.20 56.18 -22.41
N VAL A 295 -20.47 56.22 -23.72
CA VAL A 295 -21.26 55.20 -24.45
C VAL A 295 -20.49 53.88 -24.61
N PHE A 296 -19.16 53.92 -24.49
CA PHE A 296 -18.25 52.78 -24.65
C PHE A 296 -17.64 52.34 -23.30
N GLY A 297 -17.27 51.06 -23.17
CA GLY A 297 -16.61 50.55 -21.97
C GLY A 297 -15.23 51.16 -21.72
N ALA A 298 -14.77 51.18 -20.47
CA ALA A 298 -13.44 51.68 -20.10
C ALA A 298 -12.27 50.84 -20.68
N PHE A 299 -12.54 49.58 -21.06
CA PHE A 299 -11.54 48.63 -21.59
C PHE A 299 -12.06 47.88 -22.84
N PRO A 300 -12.20 48.54 -24.00
CA PRO A 300 -12.79 47.94 -25.20
C PRO A 300 -11.98 46.74 -25.74
N ASP A 301 -10.65 46.77 -25.57
CA ASP A 301 -9.70 45.76 -26.06
C ASP A 301 -9.40 44.63 -25.07
N LEU A 302 -10.09 44.59 -23.93
CA LEU A 302 -9.81 43.62 -22.87
C LEU A 302 -10.14 42.19 -23.31
N VAL A 303 -9.13 41.32 -23.27
CA VAL A 303 -9.24 39.90 -23.63
C VAL A 303 -9.27 39.01 -22.39
N SER A 304 -8.61 39.42 -21.31
CA SER A 304 -8.43 38.61 -20.11
C SER A 304 -8.51 39.45 -18.84
N LEU A 305 -9.43 39.10 -17.95
CA LEU A 305 -9.63 39.75 -16.65
C LEU A 305 -9.45 38.75 -15.51
N HIS A 306 -8.56 39.06 -14.58
CA HIS A 306 -8.26 38.25 -13.41
C HIS A 306 -8.57 39.03 -12.13
N MET A 307 -9.49 38.51 -11.32
CA MET A 307 -10.00 39.13 -10.10
C MET A 307 -9.94 38.17 -8.91
N THR A 308 -9.02 37.19 -8.93
CA THR A 308 -9.02 36.10 -7.94
C THR A 308 -8.72 36.59 -6.52
N THR A 309 -9.23 35.89 -5.52
CA THR A 309 -8.94 36.12 -4.10
C THR A 309 -9.30 37.54 -3.66
N ASN A 310 -10.43 38.05 -4.13
CA ASN A 310 -11.01 39.31 -3.66
C ASN A 310 -12.24 39.04 -2.76
N PRO A 311 -12.53 39.89 -1.77
CA PRO A 311 -13.58 39.62 -0.79
C PRO A 311 -15.01 39.84 -1.29
N PHE A 312 -15.22 40.18 -2.57
CA PHE A 312 -16.56 40.44 -3.10
C PHE A 312 -17.50 39.25 -2.98
N LYS A 313 -18.74 39.53 -2.57
CA LYS A 313 -19.78 38.52 -2.31
C LYS A 313 -20.80 38.39 -3.43
N THR A 314 -20.94 39.42 -4.26
CA THR A 314 -21.92 39.52 -5.35
C THR A 314 -21.28 40.11 -6.59
N ILE A 315 -21.87 39.83 -7.76
CA ILE A 315 -21.62 40.52 -9.01
C ILE A 315 -22.98 41.07 -9.45
N GLU A 316 -23.12 42.40 -9.44
CA GLU A 316 -24.37 43.05 -9.81
C GLU A 316 -24.67 42.87 -11.30
N PRO A 317 -25.96 42.74 -11.69
CA PRO A 317 -26.35 42.72 -13.09
C PRO A 317 -25.82 43.96 -13.82
N GLY A 318 -25.03 43.74 -14.87
CA GLY A 318 -24.48 44.82 -15.69
C GLY A 318 -23.07 45.29 -15.32
N ALA A 319 -22.42 44.73 -14.30
CA ALA A 319 -20.99 44.96 -14.07
C ALA A 319 -20.09 44.37 -15.18
N LEU A 320 -20.60 43.36 -15.90
CA LEU A 320 -19.93 42.66 -17.01
C LEU A 320 -20.84 42.63 -18.25
N ARG A 321 -21.03 43.77 -18.91
CA ARG A 321 -21.83 43.86 -20.15
C ARG A 321 -21.00 43.56 -21.39
N GLY A 322 -21.58 42.82 -22.33
CA GLY A 322 -20.96 42.56 -23.64
C GLY A 322 -20.59 43.82 -24.43
N THR A 323 -21.37 44.89 -24.28
CA THR A 323 -21.11 46.19 -24.92
C THR A 323 -19.82 46.84 -24.39
N CYS A 324 -19.47 46.60 -23.13
CA CYS A 324 -18.26 47.11 -22.50
C CYS A 324 -17.05 46.18 -22.70
N PHE A 325 -17.30 44.89 -22.92
CA PHE A 325 -16.28 43.85 -23.04
C PHE A 325 -16.45 43.02 -24.33
N PRO A 326 -16.40 43.63 -25.53
CA PRO A 326 -16.68 42.95 -26.79
C PRO A 326 -15.65 41.88 -27.16
N HIS A 327 -14.46 41.93 -26.55
CA HIS A 327 -13.33 41.05 -26.85
C HIS A 327 -12.92 40.13 -25.70
N LEU A 328 -13.63 40.17 -24.57
CA LEU A 328 -13.28 39.39 -23.39
C LEU A 328 -13.46 37.90 -23.66
N GLN A 329 -12.37 37.15 -23.51
CA GLN A 329 -12.30 35.71 -23.75
C GLN A 329 -12.09 34.90 -22.47
N LYS A 330 -11.45 35.49 -21.45
CA LYS A 330 -11.08 34.81 -20.21
C LYS A 330 -11.46 35.65 -19.00
N LEU A 331 -12.24 35.05 -18.11
CA LEU A 331 -12.61 35.63 -16.82
C LEU A 331 -12.24 34.66 -15.70
N ASP A 332 -11.42 35.12 -14.76
CA ASP A 332 -11.07 34.38 -13.55
C ASP A 332 -11.49 35.14 -12.30
N ILE A 333 -12.42 34.56 -11.54
CA ILE A 333 -12.97 35.10 -10.29
C ILE A 333 -12.80 34.09 -9.13
N SER A 334 -11.82 33.20 -9.26
CA SER A 334 -11.52 32.15 -8.28
C SER A 334 -11.14 32.69 -6.90
N GLY A 335 -11.45 31.97 -5.84
CA GLY A 335 -11.05 32.30 -4.46
C GLY A 335 -11.81 33.49 -3.87
N SER A 336 -12.73 34.09 -4.61
CA SER A 336 -13.58 35.15 -4.08
C SER A 336 -14.65 34.60 -3.14
N SER A 337 -15.13 35.44 -2.23
CA SER A 337 -16.18 35.08 -1.26
C SER A 337 -17.59 35.16 -1.85
N LEU A 338 -17.73 34.96 -3.16
CA LEU A 338 -19.00 35.05 -3.88
C LEU A 338 -19.97 34.02 -3.28
N MET A 339 -21.05 34.52 -2.67
CA MET A 339 -22.04 33.67 -2.00
C MET A 339 -23.14 33.24 -2.97
N PHE A 340 -23.51 34.13 -3.90
CA PHE A 340 -24.53 33.87 -4.89
C PHE A 340 -24.19 34.56 -6.19
N ILE A 341 -24.62 33.94 -7.29
CA ILE A 341 -24.70 34.61 -8.58
C ILE A 341 -26.11 35.22 -8.63
N ALA A 342 -26.20 36.52 -8.95
CA ALA A 342 -27.46 37.27 -8.95
C ALA A 342 -28.53 36.60 -9.83
N LYS A 343 -29.81 37.00 -9.67
CA LYS A 343 -30.97 36.46 -10.40
C LYS A 343 -30.86 36.50 -11.94
N ASN A 344 -29.87 37.22 -12.46
CA ASN A 344 -29.59 37.34 -13.88
C ASN A 344 -28.14 36.88 -14.12
N ASN A 345 -27.95 36.11 -15.18
CA ASN A 345 -26.65 35.58 -15.54
C ASN A 345 -25.67 36.71 -15.92
N PHE A 346 -24.59 36.87 -15.15
CA PHE A 346 -23.56 37.89 -15.33
C PHE A 346 -22.66 37.69 -16.57
N ILE A 347 -22.73 36.54 -17.25
CA ILE A 347 -21.93 36.25 -18.45
C ILE A 347 -22.75 36.09 -19.73
N ALA A 348 -24.09 36.19 -19.66
CA ALA A 348 -24.97 35.90 -20.80
C ALA A 348 -24.65 36.77 -22.02
N ASP A 349 -24.38 38.05 -21.78
CA ASP A 349 -24.21 39.05 -22.83
C ASP A 349 -22.77 39.11 -23.37
N LEU A 350 -21.83 38.33 -22.84
CA LEU A 350 -20.43 38.38 -23.25
C LEU A 350 -20.22 37.60 -24.57
N PRO A 351 -19.93 38.29 -25.70
CA PRO A 351 -20.04 37.68 -27.03
C PRO A 351 -18.91 36.68 -27.34
N ARG A 352 -17.75 36.81 -26.68
CA ARG A 352 -16.53 36.03 -26.97
C ARG A 352 -15.99 35.27 -25.76
N LEU A 353 -16.73 35.20 -24.65
CA LEU A 353 -16.24 34.57 -23.42
C LEU A 353 -16.06 33.07 -23.63
N SER A 354 -14.80 32.64 -23.75
CA SER A 354 -14.44 31.24 -23.99
C SER A 354 -14.15 30.46 -22.69
N THR A 355 -13.62 31.15 -21.67
CA THR A 355 -13.09 30.53 -20.46
C THR A 355 -13.61 31.27 -19.23
N LEU A 356 -14.27 30.53 -18.35
CA LEU A 356 -14.69 31.00 -17.03
C LEU A 356 -14.08 30.11 -15.95
N THR A 357 -13.36 30.75 -15.01
CA THR A 357 -12.76 30.07 -13.87
C THR A 357 -13.32 30.63 -12.57
N MET A 358 -13.86 29.72 -11.76
CA MET A 358 -14.59 29.98 -10.53
C MET A 358 -14.18 28.94 -9.49
N ASN A 359 -12.89 28.84 -9.18
CA ASN A 359 -12.36 27.80 -8.29
C ASN A 359 -12.32 28.25 -6.82
N SER A 360 -12.32 27.30 -5.89
CA SER A 360 -12.08 27.57 -4.46
C SER A 360 -13.05 28.58 -3.84
N MET A 361 -14.29 28.61 -4.31
CA MET A 361 -15.35 29.51 -3.86
C MET A 361 -16.20 28.79 -2.82
N SER A 362 -15.78 28.84 -1.55
CA SER A 362 -16.38 28.07 -0.45
C SER A 362 -17.86 28.40 -0.20
N GLY A 363 -18.27 29.64 -0.46
CA GLY A 363 -19.63 30.13 -0.29
C GLY A 363 -20.53 30.02 -1.51
N LEU A 364 -20.03 29.56 -2.66
CA LEU A 364 -20.75 29.62 -3.94
C LEU A 364 -22.02 28.76 -3.91
N ARG A 365 -23.17 29.39 -4.18
CA ARG A 365 -24.46 28.71 -4.36
C ARG A 365 -25.08 29.02 -5.72
N ILE A 366 -25.47 27.96 -6.44
CA ILE A 366 -26.03 28.05 -7.81
C ILE A 366 -27.52 27.73 -7.77
N TYR A 367 -28.34 28.77 -7.62
CA TYR A 367 -29.79 28.61 -7.48
C TYR A 367 -30.55 28.55 -8.81
N GLN A 368 -29.96 29.06 -9.89
CA GLN A 368 -30.64 29.24 -11.17
C GLN A 368 -30.03 28.40 -12.30
N PRO A 369 -30.86 27.76 -13.14
CA PRO A 369 -30.42 27.04 -14.34
C PRO A 369 -29.59 27.86 -15.31
N THR A 370 -29.91 29.15 -15.41
CA THR A 370 -29.33 30.06 -16.41
C THR A 370 -27.98 30.64 -15.99
N THR A 371 -27.46 30.27 -14.82
CA THR A 371 -26.23 30.81 -14.22
C THR A 371 -25.03 30.80 -15.17
N PHE A 372 -24.89 29.77 -16.01
CA PHE A 372 -23.79 29.65 -16.96
C PHE A 372 -24.21 29.83 -18.42
N ASN A 373 -25.43 30.33 -18.67
CA ASN A 373 -25.96 30.50 -20.03
C ASN A 373 -24.98 31.33 -20.89
N SER A 374 -24.38 30.70 -21.88
CA SER A 374 -23.40 31.35 -22.74
C SER A 374 -23.23 30.54 -24.01
N SER A 375 -23.41 31.20 -25.15
CA SER A 375 -23.23 30.60 -26.47
C SER A 375 -21.75 30.43 -26.84
N SER A 376 -20.85 31.20 -26.23
CA SER A 376 -19.42 31.24 -26.56
C SER A 376 -18.53 30.44 -25.60
N LEU A 377 -19.05 30.03 -24.44
CA LEU A 377 -18.29 29.35 -23.38
C LEU A 377 -17.83 27.95 -23.80
N LYS A 378 -16.52 27.71 -23.69
CA LYS A 378 -15.86 26.44 -24.03
C LYS A 378 -15.22 25.76 -22.83
N ILE A 379 -14.71 26.52 -21.87
CA ILE A 379 -14.00 26.01 -20.70
C ILE A 379 -14.67 26.55 -19.45
N LEU A 380 -15.15 25.65 -18.60
CA LEU A 380 -15.71 25.97 -17.30
C LEU A 380 -14.93 25.22 -16.20
N ASN A 381 -14.36 25.98 -15.29
CA ASN A 381 -13.59 25.46 -14.17
C ASN A 381 -14.27 25.84 -12.84
N LEU A 382 -14.80 24.84 -12.15
CA LEU A 382 -15.54 24.92 -10.88
C LEU A 382 -14.84 24.07 -9.79
N ALA A 383 -13.53 23.90 -9.90
CA ALA A 383 -12.78 23.04 -9.00
C ALA A 383 -12.66 23.63 -7.58
N ASN A 384 -12.55 22.76 -6.58
CA ASN A 384 -12.41 23.09 -5.16
C ASN A 384 -13.59 23.87 -4.55
N ASN A 385 -14.76 23.83 -5.18
CA ASN A 385 -15.97 24.48 -4.67
C ASN A 385 -16.73 23.54 -3.73
N ARG A 386 -16.19 23.32 -2.52
CA ARG A 386 -16.74 22.35 -1.56
C ARG A 386 -18.19 22.62 -1.14
N GLY A 387 -18.69 23.86 -1.32
CA GLY A 387 -20.07 24.25 -1.04
C GLY A 387 -21.10 23.83 -2.11
N LEU A 388 -20.66 23.43 -3.31
CA LEU A 388 -21.56 22.94 -4.36
C LEU A 388 -21.93 21.48 -4.09
N ASN A 389 -23.02 21.27 -3.34
CA ASN A 389 -23.62 19.96 -3.08
C ASN A 389 -25.01 19.86 -3.73
N HIS A 390 -25.68 18.71 -3.59
CA HIS A 390 -27.00 18.45 -4.20
C HIS A 390 -28.11 19.39 -3.70
N GLN A 391 -27.98 19.94 -2.49
CA GLN A 391 -28.96 20.89 -1.94
C GLN A 391 -28.82 22.27 -2.58
N VAL A 392 -27.63 22.57 -3.10
CA VAL A 392 -27.28 23.85 -3.70
C VAL A 392 -27.61 23.85 -5.20
N LEU A 393 -27.41 22.75 -5.92
CA LEU A 393 -27.87 22.60 -7.31
C LEU A 393 -29.36 22.23 -7.36
N LYS A 394 -30.26 23.17 -7.04
CA LYS A 394 -31.72 22.89 -7.05
C LYS A 394 -32.27 22.43 -8.41
N SER A 395 -31.55 22.70 -9.51
CA SER A 395 -31.90 22.28 -10.88
C SER A 395 -30.69 21.67 -11.59
N ILE A 396 -30.28 20.48 -11.13
CA ILE A 396 -29.13 19.72 -11.66
C ILE A 396 -29.26 19.47 -13.18
N ASN A 397 -30.49 19.21 -13.65
CA ASN A 397 -30.83 18.91 -15.04
C ASN A 397 -30.59 20.09 -15.99
N ASP A 398 -30.78 21.33 -15.52
CA ASP A 398 -30.71 22.51 -16.38
C ASP A 398 -29.44 23.35 -16.15
N THR A 399 -28.60 23.01 -15.17
CA THR A 399 -27.39 23.78 -14.78
C THR A 399 -26.42 24.05 -15.93
N PHE A 400 -26.20 23.05 -16.81
CA PHE A 400 -25.31 23.18 -17.98
C PHE A 400 -26.05 23.12 -19.32
N LYS A 401 -27.37 23.16 -19.29
CA LYS A 401 -28.21 23.02 -20.49
C LYS A 401 -28.02 24.16 -21.49
N TYR A 402 -27.75 25.36 -20.99
CA TYR A 402 -27.57 26.57 -21.78
C TYR A 402 -26.10 26.86 -22.14
N CYS A 403 -25.25 25.83 -22.15
CA CYS A 403 -23.82 25.92 -22.52
C CYS A 403 -23.49 24.94 -23.66
N PRO A 404 -24.11 25.05 -24.85
CA PRO A 404 -24.04 24.03 -25.90
C PRO A 404 -22.62 23.83 -26.46
N GLY A 405 -21.77 24.85 -26.39
CA GLY A 405 -20.39 24.84 -26.88
C GLY A 405 -19.34 24.34 -25.88
N LEU A 406 -19.75 23.84 -24.69
CA LEU A 406 -18.80 23.50 -23.64
C LEU A 406 -17.91 22.31 -24.05
N GLU A 407 -16.61 22.54 -24.15
CA GLU A 407 -15.59 21.55 -24.54
C GLU A 407 -14.85 20.98 -23.32
N THR A 408 -14.66 21.76 -22.26
CA THR A 408 -13.95 21.36 -21.04
C THR A 408 -14.73 21.71 -19.80
N LEU A 409 -14.93 20.71 -18.94
CA LEU A 409 -15.58 20.85 -17.64
C LEU A 409 -14.69 20.27 -16.56
N ASN A 410 -14.32 21.10 -15.60
CA ASN A 410 -13.58 20.70 -14.41
C ASN A 410 -14.42 20.96 -13.16
N ILE A 411 -14.79 19.90 -12.45
CA ILE A 411 -15.52 19.98 -11.17
C ILE A 411 -14.79 19.17 -10.09
N ASP A 412 -13.45 19.21 -10.12
CA ASP A 412 -12.62 18.54 -9.13
C ASP A 412 -12.86 19.03 -7.70
N ASN A 413 -12.76 18.14 -6.73
CA ASN A 413 -12.81 18.42 -5.29
C ASN A 413 -14.04 19.22 -4.86
N THR A 414 -15.12 19.04 -5.60
CA THR A 414 -16.45 19.58 -5.33
C THR A 414 -17.26 18.46 -4.72
N VAL A 415 -17.70 18.63 -3.47
CA VAL A 415 -18.37 17.57 -2.70
C VAL A 415 -19.80 17.44 -3.19
N MET A 416 -19.96 16.76 -4.31
CA MET A 416 -21.25 16.67 -4.98
C MET A 416 -22.14 15.60 -4.33
N ASP A 417 -21.59 14.52 -3.79
CA ASP A 417 -22.34 13.39 -3.19
C ASP A 417 -23.59 13.02 -4.04
N PHE A 418 -23.42 13.07 -5.35
CA PHE A 418 -24.50 12.78 -6.30
C PHE A 418 -24.67 11.29 -6.41
N ASN A 419 -25.93 10.86 -6.37
CA ASN A 419 -26.29 9.54 -6.83
C ASN A 419 -26.13 9.43 -8.36
N GLU A 420 -26.25 8.20 -8.85
CA GLU A 420 -26.08 7.86 -10.25
C GLU A 420 -26.97 8.72 -11.18
N TYR A 421 -28.25 8.88 -10.80
CA TYR A 421 -29.25 9.61 -11.57
C TYR A 421 -28.89 11.10 -11.68
N GLN A 422 -28.54 11.73 -10.56
CA GLN A 422 -28.15 13.14 -10.52
C GLN A 422 -26.92 13.40 -11.39
N MET A 423 -25.89 12.54 -11.32
CA MET A 423 -24.71 12.66 -12.17
C MET A 423 -25.07 12.53 -13.66
N LYS A 424 -25.97 11.61 -14.01
CA LYS A 424 -26.47 11.48 -15.37
C LYS A 424 -27.10 12.77 -15.87
N TRP A 425 -28.05 13.35 -15.14
CA TRP A 425 -28.73 14.57 -15.59
C TRP A 425 -27.85 15.80 -15.64
N LEU A 426 -26.84 15.89 -14.77
CA LEU A 426 -25.86 16.97 -14.81
C LEU A 426 -25.06 16.94 -16.12
N LEU A 427 -24.60 15.76 -16.52
CA LEU A 427 -23.70 15.60 -17.66
C LEU A 427 -24.44 15.40 -19.00
N PHE A 428 -25.70 15.00 -18.97
CA PHE A 428 -26.51 14.71 -20.16
C PHE A 428 -26.53 15.84 -21.21
N PRO A 429 -26.59 17.13 -20.84
CA PRO A 429 -26.60 18.22 -21.83
C PRO A 429 -25.26 18.44 -22.55
N LEU A 430 -24.15 17.87 -22.04
CA LEU A 430 -22.78 18.22 -22.44
C LEU A 430 -22.26 17.40 -23.64
N GLN A 431 -22.93 17.51 -24.78
CA GLN A 431 -22.62 16.69 -25.98
C GLN A 431 -21.33 17.12 -26.71
N SER A 432 -20.92 18.39 -26.55
CA SER A 432 -19.70 18.95 -27.14
C SER A 432 -18.43 18.69 -26.34
N LEU A 433 -18.56 18.04 -25.18
CA LEU A 433 -17.47 17.91 -24.22
C LEU A 433 -16.34 17.03 -24.76
N ARG A 434 -15.11 17.52 -24.66
CA ARG A 434 -13.87 16.85 -25.06
C ARG A 434 -13.02 16.45 -23.87
N TYR A 435 -13.08 17.22 -22.78
CA TYR A 435 -12.35 16.97 -21.55
C TYR A 435 -13.27 17.09 -20.33
N LEU A 436 -13.45 15.97 -19.62
CA LEU A 436 -14.13 15.90 -18.34
C LEU A 436 -13.14 15.59 -17.20
N LYS A 437 -13.12 16.45 -16.18
CA LYS A 437 -12.30 16.28 -14.99
C LYS A 437 -13.18 16.23 -13.73
N LEU A 438 -13.14 15.08 -13.06
CA LEU A 438 -13.94 14.74 -11.89
C LEU A 438 -13.05 14.03 -10.86
N GLN A 439 -12.30 14.76 -10.06
CA GLN A 439 -11.44 14.22 -9.00
C GLN A 439 -12.06 14.41 -7.61
N LYS A 440 -11.99 13.42 -6.72
CA LYS A 440 -12.40 13.54 -5.30
C LYS A 440 -13.81 14.13 -5.09
N ILE A 441 -14.77 13.79 -5.95
CA ILE A 441 -16.14 14.30 -5.88
C ILE A 441 -17.04 13.53 -4.89
N ARG A 442 -16.47 12.53 -4.19
CA ARG A 442 -17.14 11.58 -3.27
C ARG A 442 -18.27 10.75 -3.87
N SER A 443 -18.48 10.81 -5.19
CA SER A 443 -19.39 9.90 -5.91
C SER A 443 -18.57 8.83 -6.62
N SER A 444 -18.87 7.56 -6.36
CA SER A 444 -18.17 6.41 -6.96
C SER A 444 -18.72 5.97 -8.31
N SER A 445 -19.88 6.51 -8.71
CA SER A 445 -20.61 6.05 -9.90
C SER A 445 -20.67 7.11 -10.99
N LEU A 446 -20.11 6.79 -12.16
CA LEU A 446 -20.54 7.33 -13.44
C LEU A 446 -21.59 6.37 -14.03
N LEU A 447 -22.79 6.85 -14.34
CA LEU A 447 -23.89 6.01 -14.84
C LEU A 447 -23.56 5.43 -16.23
N PRO A 448 -23.77 4.13 -16.50
CA PRO A 448 -23.71 3.56 -17.84
C PRO A 448 -24.63 4.32 -18.82
N GLY A 449 -24.14 4.56 -20.03
CA GLY A 449 -24.93 5.23 -21.08
C GLY A 449 -24.85 6.75 -21.13
N VAL A 450 -24.12 7.42 -20.21
CA VAL A 450 -23.76 8.84 -20.36
C VAL A 450 -22.56 9.00 -21.27
N LEU A 451 -21.43 8.37 -20.94
CA LEU A 451 -20.19 8.46 -21.72
C LEU A 451 -20.36 8.01 -23.19
N PRO A 452 -21.13 6.95 -23.52
CA PRO A 452 -21.37 6.55 -24.91
C PRO A 452 -22.07 7.61 -25.76
N ARG A 453 -22.87 8.49 -25.15
CA ARG A 453 -23.53 9.61 -25.86
C ARG A 453 -22.59 10.80 -26.06
N MET A 454 -21.50 10.88 -25.30
CA MET A 454 -20.49 11.93 -25.40
C MET A 454 -19.48 11.56 -26.50
N SER A 455 -19.94 11.57 -27.76
CA SER A 455 -19.16 11.15 -28.93
C SER A 455 -17.89 11.98 -29.16
N ASN A 456 -17.80 13.19 -28.59
CA ASN A 456 -16.64 14.07 -28.67
C ASN A 456 -15.63 13.89 -27.52
N LEU A 457 -15.95 13.09 -26.50
CA LEU A 457 -15.14 12.99 -25.28
C LEU A 457 -13.83 12.26 -25.55
N LYS A 458 -12.70 12.99 -25.46
CA LYS A 458 -11.36 12.45 -25.72
C LYS A 458 -10.58 12.17 -24.43
N ARG A 459 -10.81 12.96 -23.38
CA ARG A 459 -10.07 12.85 -22.11
C ARG A 459 -11.04 12.77 -20.94
N LEU A 460 -10.90 11.72 -20.14
CA LEU A 460 -11.64 11.52 -18.90
C LEU A 460 -10.64 11.35 -17.75
N VAL A 461 -10.76 12.20 -16.74
CA VAL A 461 -10.02 12.09 -15.48
C VAL A 461 -11.04 11.88 -14.37
N PHE A 462 -11.04 10.68 -13.79
CA PHE A 462 -11.96 10.24 -12.74
C PHE A 462 -11.16 9.64 -11.58
N THR A 463 -10.44 10.48 -10.83
CA THR A 463 -9.44 10.03 -9.85
C THR A 463 -9.92 10.23 -8.41
N GLY A 464 -9.61 9.31 -7.49
CA GLY A 464 -9.92 9.53 -6.07
C GLY A 464 -11.41 9.47 -5.71
N ASN A 465 -12.22 8.76 -6.50
CA ASN A 465 -13.68 8.72 -6.36
C ASN A 465 -14.21 7.40 -5.79
N GLY A 466 -13.34 6.42 -5.52
CA GLY A 466 -13.76 5.12 -4.99
C GLY A 466 -14.48 4.24 -6.02
N MET A 467 -14.29 4.48 -7.31
CA MET A 467 -14.89 3.68 -8.38
C MET A 467 -14.43 2.21 -8.29
N THR A 468 -15.37 1.27 -8.42
CA THR A 468 -15.09 -0.17 -8.49
C THR A 468 -14.89 -0.65 -9.92
N VAL A 469 -14.31 -1.83 -10.09
CA VAL A 469 -14.17 -2.47 -11.42
C VAL A 469 -15.51 -2.60 -12.16
N ARG A 470 -16.59 -2.96 -11.45
CA ARG A 470 -17.92 -3.15 -12.05
C ARG A 470 -18.47 -1.85 -12.63
N GLN A 471 -18.29 -0.75 -11.91
CA GLN A 471 -18.69 0.59 -12.37
C GLN A 471 -17.84 1.03 -13.57
N LEU A 472 -16.53 0.80 -13.53
CA LEU A 472 -15.64 1.11 -14.66
C LEU A 472 -16.08 0.38 -15.94
N LYS A 473 -16.32 -0.93 -15.86
CA LYS A 473 -16.75 -1.74 -17.01
C LYS A 473 -18.04 -1.19 -17.62
N ARG A 474 -19.06 -0.92 -16.79
CA ARG A 474 -20.35 -0.37 -17.23
C ARG A 474 -20.22 1.04 -17.81
N ALA A 475 -19.38 1.89 -17.23
CA ALA A 475 -19.21 3.26 -17.70
C ALA A 475 -18.55 3.32 -19.09
N LEU A 476 -17.64 2.38 -19.38
CA LEU A 476 -16.90 2.29 -20.64
C LEU A 476 -17.59 1.47 -21.74
N GLU A 477 -18.71 0.83 -21.42
CA GLU A 477 -19.47 0.00 -22.36
C GLU A 477 -19.94 0.85 -23.56
N ASN A 478 -19.59 0.45 -24.79
CA ASN A 478 -19.87 1.18 -26.03
C ASN A 478 -19.22 2.58 -26.17
N VAL A 479 -18.17 2.88 -25.40
CA VAL A 479 -17.40 4.13 -25.56
C VAL A 479 -16.29 3.93 -26.59
N THR A 480 -16.27 4.75 -27.66
CA THR A 480 -15.26 4.68 -28.74
C THR A 480 -14.45 5.96 -28.92
N SER A 481 -14.92 7.08 -28.37
CA SER A 481 -14.33 8.42 -28.54
C SER A 481 -13.07 8.66 -27.70
N LEU A 482 -12.92 7.92 -26.60
CA LEU A 482 -11.94 8.21 -25.57
C LEU A 482 -10.50 7.89 -26.00
N LYS A 483 -9.56 8.79 -25.70
CA LYS A 483 -8.13 8.66 -25.98
C LYS A 483 -7.26 8.66 -24.73
N ILE A 484 -7.69 9.33 -23.68
CA ILE A 484 -6.97 9.42 -22.42
C ILE A 484 -7.92 9.07 -21.28
N LEU A 485 -7.60 8.01 -20.53
CA LEU A 485 -8.35 7.57 -19.36
C LEU A 485 -7.45 7.63 -18.14
N ASN A 486 -7.82 8.46 -17.16
CA ASN A 486 -7.17 8.46 -15.85
C ASN A 486 -8.20 8.06 -14.77
N VAL A 487 -7.98 6.90 -14.17
CA VAL A 487 -8.77 6.31 -13.09
C VAL A 487 -7.88 5.95 -11.89
N GLN A 488 -6.80 6.71 -11.71
CA GLN A 488 -5.89 6.61 -10.58
C GLN A 488 -6.61 6.77 -9.22
N ALA A 489 -6.10 6.10 -8.19
CA ALA A 489 -6.56 6.25 -6.81
C ALA A 489 -8.07 5.93 -6.63
N ASN A 490 -8.57 4.88 -7.27
CA ASN A 490 -9.93 4.38 -7.08
C ASN A 490 -9.93 3.06 -6.29
N ASN A 491 -11.04 2.33 -6.32
CA ASN A 491 -11.19 1.03 -5.69
C ASN A 491 -11.24 -0.10 -6.74
N ILE A 492 -10.39 -0.01 -7.77
CA ILE A 492 -10.31 -1.01 -8.84
C ILE A 492 -9.38 -2.13 -8.37
N ASN A 493 -9.94 -3.28 -8.06
CA ASN A 493 -9.19 -4.39 -7.49
C ASN A 493 -8.78 -5.46 -8.51
N LEU A 494 -9.59 -5.74 -9.52
CA LEU A 494 -9.32 -6.81 -10.48
C LEU A 494 -9.67 -6.34 -11.89
N LEU A 495 -8.79 -6.53 -12.86
CA LEU A 495 -9.09 -6.30 -14.27
C LEU A 495 -8.96 -7.61 -15.05
N ARG A 496 -10.03 -7.94 -15.77
CA ARG A 496 -10.11 -9.06 -16.70
C ARG A 496 -10.15 -8.51 -18.13
N GLU A 497 -10.01 -9.40 -19.10
CA GLU A 497 -9.98 -9.06 -20.53
C GLU A 497 -11.22 -8.30 -21.01
N ASP A 498 -12.38 -8.59 -20.41
CA ASP A 498 -13.66 -7.97 -20.70
C ASP A 498 -13.90 -6.62 -19.99
N THR A 499 -12.97 -6.16 -19.14
CA THR A 499 -13.13 -4.95 -18.33
C THR A 499 -12.80 -3.68 -19.10
N LEU A 500 -11.76 -3.71 -19.92
CA LEU A 500 -11.38 -2.61 -20.82
C LEU A 500 -11.76 -3.00 -22.25
N PRO A 501 -12.83 -2.41 -22.83
CA PRO A 501 -13.23 -2.72 -24.19
C PRO A 501 -12.07 -2.61 -25.17
N VAL A 502 -11.84 -3.66 -25.98
CA VAL A 502 -10.82 -3.66 -27.04
C VAL A 502 -11.05 -2.51 -28.05
N ALA A 503 -12.30 -2.06 -28.20
CA ALA A 503 -12.68 -0.92 -29.02
C ALA A 503 -12.12 0.43 -28.51
N LEU A 504 -11.71 0.53 -27.24
CA LEU A 504 -11.09 1.74 -26.70
C LEU A 504 -9.66 1.87 -27.22
N ASN A 505 -9.52 2.55 -28.35
CA ASN A 505 -8.23 2.90 -28.93
C ASN A 505 -7.57 4.06 -28.14
N LEU A 506 -7.16 3.76 -26.90
CA LEU A 506 -6.52 4.68 -25.96
C LEU A 506 -5.07 4.97 -26.36
N THR A 507 -4.65 6.21 -26.13
CA THR A 507 -3.27 6.68 -26.27
C THR A 507 -2.56 6.76 -24.92
N SER A 508 -3.31 6.99 -23.84
CA SER A 508 -2.78 7.04 -22.49
C SER A 508 -3.78 6.47 -21.48
N LEU A 509 -3.27 5.64 -20.57
CA LEU A 509 -4.01 5.03 -19.46
C LEU A 509 -3.26 5.25 -18.15
N ASP A 510 -3.96 5.77 -17.14
CA ASP A 510 -3.48 5.81 -15.77
C ASP A 510 -4.50 5.09 -14.87
N ILE A 511 -4.06 3.99 -14.27
CA ILE A 511 -4.84 3.19 -13.31
C ILE A 511 -4.02 2.93 -12.04
N SER A 512 -2.99 3.73 -11.83
CA SER A 512 -2.10 3.63 -10.68
C SER A 512 -2.84 3.85 -9.34
N ILE A 513 -2.21 3.44 -8.23
CA ILE A 513 -2.71 3.64 -6.86
C ILE A 513 -4.11 3.00 -6.66
N ASN A 514 -4.35 1.85 -7.28
CA ASN A 514 -5.58 1.08 -7.08
C ASN A 514 -5.28 -0.20 -6.27
N PRO A 515 -6.24 -0.70 -5.46
CA PRO A 515 -6.01 -1.84 -4.56
C PRO A 515 -6.07 -3.18 -5.30
N PHE A 516 -5.05 -3.48 -6.12
CA PHE A 516 -5.02 -4.67 -6.97
C PHE A 516 -5.04 -5.98 -6.17
N SER A 517 -5.89 -6.93 -6.59
CA SER A 517 -5.97 -8.27 -6.04
C SER A 517 -5.08 -9.20 -6.86
N CYS A 518 -3.94 -9.57 -6.26
CA CYS A 518 -2.94 -10.44 -6.86
C CYS A 518 -3.29 -11.91 -6.64
N ASN A 519 -4.27 -12.33 -7.45
CA ASN A 519 -4.68 -13.72 -7.60
C ASN A 519 -4.55 -14.14 -9.08
N CYS A 520 -4.98 -15.36 -9.40
CA CYS A 520 -4.90 -15.90 -10.75
C CYS A 520 -5.75 -15.16 -11.80
N ASP A 521 -6.73 -14.35 -11.40
CA ASP A 521 -7.58 -13.61 -12.33
C ASP A 521 -6.88 -12.35 -12.87
N ILE A 522 -5.95 -11.73 -12.12
CA ILE A 522 -5.25 -10.50 -12.57
C ILE A 522 -4.13 -10.78 -13.57
N ARG A 523 -3.84 -12.06 -13.83
CA ARG A 523 -2.75 -12.50 -14.74
C ARG A 523 -2.84 -11.87 -16.11
N TRP A 524 -4.05 -11.82 -16.68
CA TRP A 524 -4.27 -11.17 -17.97
C TRP A 524 -3.82 -9.72 -17.93
N PHE A 525 -4.26 -8.94 -16.94
CA PHE A 525 -3.94 -7.52 -16.82
C PHE A 525 -2.43 -7.30 -16.65
N ARG A 526 -1.78 -8.14 -15.83
CA ARG A 526 -0.32 -8.12 -15.66
C ARG A 526 0.41 -8.35 -16.99
N ARG A 527 0.05 -9.38 -17.76
CA ARG A 527 0.67 -9.72 -19.05
C ARG A 527 0.38 -8.63 -20.08
N TRP A 528 -0.85 -8.12 -20.10
CA TRP A 528 -1.28 -7.03 -20.97
C TRP A 528 -0.47 -5.75 -20.75
N LEU A 529 -0.22 -5.36 -19.49
CA LEU A 529 0.63 -4.19 -19.16
C LEU A 529 2.05 -4.30 -19.74
N ASP A 530 2.67 -5.48 -19.67
CA ASP A 530 4.01 -5.70 -20.26
C ASP A 530 3.98 -5.61 -21.78
N ASP A 531 2.98 -6.23 -22.41
CA ASP A 531 2.85 -6.22 -23.87
C ASP A 531 2.67 -4.80 -24.41
N VAL A 532 1.73 -4.04 -23.86
CA VAL A 532 1.46 -2.67 -24.35
C VAL A 532 2.61 -1.71 -24.07
N HIS A 533 3.32 -1.89 -22.95
CA HIS A 533 4.50 -1.09 -22.61
C HIS A 533 5.67 -1.39 -23.56
N LYS A 534 5.97 -2.67 -23.82
CA LYS A 534 7.02 -3.08 -24.76
C LYS A 534 6.72 -2.64 -26.18
N ASN A 535 5.47 -2.78 -26.63
CA ASN A 535 5.04 -2.43 -27.98
C ASN A 535 4.86 -0.92 -28.20
N LYS A 536 4.99 -0.09 -27.16
CA LYS A 536 4.76 1.37 -27.18
C LYS A 536 3.43 1.81 -27.81
N LYS A 537 2.44 0.90 -27.86
CA LYS A 537 1.11 1.17 -28.44
C LYS A 537 0.26 2.07 -27.55
N LEU A 538 0.45 1.98 -26.24
CA LEU A 538 -0.30 2.72 -25.22
C LEU A 538 0.67 3.27 -24.16
N GLN A 539 0.58 4.56 -23.85
CA GLN A 539 1.31 5.14 -22.74
C GLN A 539 0.62 4.82 -21.41
N VAL A 540 1.09 3.78 -20.73
CA VAL A 540 0.67 3.49 -19.35
C VAL A 540 1.46 4.37 -18.40
N VAL A 541 0.78 5.31 -17.75
CA VAL A 541 1.40 6.29 -16.85
C VAL A 541 1.89 5.57 -15.59
N ASN A 542 3.10 5.89 -15.14
CA ASN A 542 3.73 5.33 -13.94
C ASN A 542 3.96 3.81 -13.96
N TRP A 543 3.91 3.12 -15.10
CA TRP A 543 4.34 1.72 -15.20
C TRP A 543 5.82 1.63 -15.60
N PRO A 544 6.66 0.78 -14.98
CA PRO A 544 6.37 -0.19 -13.90
C PRO A 544 6.78 0.33 -12.49
N ASP A 545 6.38 1.55 -12.09
CA ASP A 545 6.70 2.10 -10.76
C ASP A 545 6.13 1.20 -9.64
N HIS A 546 7.06 0.65 -8.85
CA HIS A 546 6.80 -0.30 -7.77
C HIS A 546 5.89 0.23 -6.65
N ARG A 547 5.84 1.56 -6.45
CA ARG A 547 4.99 2.17 -5.40
C ARG A 547 3.57 2.41 -5.87
N GLN A 548 3.37 2.48 -7.18
CA GLN A 548 2.11 2.91 -7.78
C GLN A 548 1.28 1.73 -8.29
N TYR A 549 1.92 0.63 -8.67
CA TYR A 549 1.27 -0.62 -9.04
C TYR A 549 1.66 -1.72 -8.04
N SER A 550 0.87 -1.87 -6.98
CA SER A 550 1.16 -2.84 -5.90
C SER A 550 -0.07 -3.65 -5.51
N CYS A 551 0.15 -4.89 -5.09
CA CYS A 551 -0.87 -5.78 -4.57
C CYS A 551 -1.44 -5.26 -3.24
N ALA A 552 -2.77 -5.26 -3.11
CA ALA A 552 -3.48 -4.99 -1.87
C ALA A 552 -3.97 -6.29 -1.21
N THR A 553 -4.38 -7.27 -2.01
CA THR A 553 -4.80 -8.61 -1.56
C THR A 553 -4.07 -9.70 -2.34
N PRO A 554 -3.81 -10.89 -1.75
CA PRO A 554 -4.05 -11.27 -0.35
C PRO A 554 -3.09 -10.53 0.61
N VAL A 555 -3.38 -10.55 1.92
CA VAL A 555 -2.62 -9.82 2.95
C VAL A 555 -1.13 -10.21 2.95
N ALA A 556 -0.81 -11.48 2.68
CA ALA A 556 0.56 -11.99 2.57
C ALA A 556 1.38 -11.30 1.47
N MET A 557 0.73 -10.72 0.46
CA MET A 557 1.36 -10.03 -0.68
C MET A 557 1.09 -8.53 -0.65
N LYS A 558 0.64 -7.96 0.47
CA LYS A 558 0.35 -6.53 0.54
C LYS A 558 1.61 -5.71 0.26
N ARG A 559 1.49 -4.70 -0.61
CA ARG A 559 2.58 -3.83 -1.11
C ARG A 559 3.61 -4.51 -2.02
N THR A 560 3.41 -5.77 -2.43
CA THR A 560 4.30 -6.35 -3.43
C THR A 560 4.08 -5.64 -4.78
N PRO A 561 5.14 -5.23 -5.49
CA PRO A 561 5.02 -4.62 -6.80
C PRO A 561 4.37 -5.58 -7.80
N LEU A 562 3.36 -5.11 -8.53
CA LEU A 562 2.63 -5.93 -9.50
C LEU A 562 3.57 -6.46 -10.60
N VAL A 563 4.59 -5.69 -10.98
CA VAL A 563 5.61 -6.12 -11.96
C VAL A 563 6.32 -7.44 -11.57
N LEU A 564 6.46 -7.71 -10.27
CA LEU A 564 7.07 -8.94 -9.74
C LEU A 564 6.08 -10.10 -9.60
N TYR A 565 4.78 -9.83 -9.65
CA TYR A 565 3.75 -10.84 -9.56
C TYR A 565 3.52 -11.49 -10.93
N ASN A 566 4.09 -12.68 -11.13
CA ASN A 566 3.92 -13.47 -12.35
C ASN A 566 3.64 -14.94 -12.02
N PRO A 567 2.43 -15.27 -11.53
CA PRO A 567 2.07 -16.64 -11.18
C PRO A 567 2.05 -17.54 -12.42
N THR A 568 2.52 -18.77 -12.25
CA THR A 568 2.58 -19.76 -13.33
C THR A 568 1.19 -20.33 -13.66
N ASP A 569 1.04 -20.93 -14.84
CA ASP A 569 -0.23 -21.58 -15.20
C ASP A 569 -0.52 -22.80 -14.32
N LEU A 570 0.52 -23.42 -13.76
CA LEU A 570 0.42 -24.54 -12.82
C LEU A 570 -0.17 -24.12 -11.47
N GLU A 571 0.28 -23.00 -10.91
CA GLU A 571 -0.22 -22.44 -9.64
C GLU A 571 -1.68 -21.99 -9.71
N CYS A 572 -2.15 -21.69 -10.92
CA CYS A 572 -3.46 -21.11 -11.15
C CYS A 572 -4.49 -22.06 -11.75
N SER A 573 -4.12 -23.31 -12.03
CA SER A 573 -5.04 -24.33 -12.54
C SER A 573 -5.21 -25.46 -11.54
N VAL A 574 -6.35 -25.44 -10.83
CA VAL A 574 -6.72 -26.49 -9.88
C VAL A 574 -6.81 -27.87 -10.59
N TYR A 575 -7.19 -27.89 -11.86
CA TYR A 575 -7.26 -29.13 -12.65
C TYR A 575 -5.90 -29.80 -12.86
N ILE A 576 -4.83 -29.02 -13.05
CA ILE A 576 -3.49 -29.60 -13.21
C ILE A 576 -3.00 -30.17 -11.88
N ILE A 577 -3.27 -29.46 -10.76
CA ILE A 577 -2.94 -29.96 -9.41
C ILE A 577 -3.69 -31.26 -9.11
N LEU A 578 -4.99 -31.33 -9.41
CA LEU A 578 -5.80 -32.55 -9.26
C LEU A 578 -5.33 -33.68 -10.17
N GLY A 579 -4.90 -33.37 -11.39
CA GLY A 579 -4.35 -34.35 -12.33
C GLY A 579 -3.04 -34.96 -11.81
N ILE A 580 -2.12 -34.14 -11.30
CA ILE A 580 -0.85 -34.60 -10.73
C ILE A 580 -1.09 -35.43 -9.47
N THR A 581 -1.91 -34.95 -8.53
CA THR A 581 -2.19 -35.69 -7.28
C THR A 581 -2.93 -37.00 -7.56
N GLY A 582 -3.92 -37.00 -8.45
CA GLY A 582 -4.62 -38.19 -8.90
C GLY A 582 -3.67 -39.21 -9.56
N GLY A 583 -2.76 -38.75 -10.42
CA GLY A 583 -1.74 -39.58 -11.05
C GLY A 583 -0.79 -40.23 -10.04
N VAL A 584 -0.34 -39.47 -9.04
CA VAL A 584 0.53 -39.99 -7.96
C VAL A 584 -0.20 -41.03 -7.11
N ILE A 585 -1.47 -40.79 -6.75
CA ILE A 585 -2.28 -41.76 -5.99
C ILE A 585 -2.48 -43.03 -6.79
N LEU A 586 -2.80 -42.94 -8.09
CA LEU A 586 -2.97 -44.11 -8.95
C LEU A 586 -1.68 -44.91 -9.06
N ALA A 587 -0.53 -44.24 -9.22
CA ALA A 587 0.77 -44.89 -9.26
C ALA A 587 1.06 -45.64 -7.94
N LEU A 588 0.79 -45.02 -6.79
CA LEU A 588 0.95 -45.66 -5.47
C LEU A 588 0.02 -46.88 -5.32
N LEU A 589 -1.23 -46.79 -5.78
CA LEU A 589 -2.17 -47.92 -5.77
C LEU A 589 -1.70 -49.08 -6.67
N LEU A 590 -1.14 -48.77 -7.84
CA LEU A 590 -0.57 -49.79 -8.73
C LEU A 590 0.66 -50.46 -8.11
N VAL A 591 1.58 -49.68 -7.53
CA VAL A 591 2.78 -50.21 -6.87
C VAL A 591 2.41 -51.07 -5.66
N THR A 592 1.49 -50.61 -4.81
CA THR A 592 1.00 -51.37 -3.66
C THR A 592 0.26 -52.64 -4.06
N SER A 593 -0.57 -52.58 -5.12
CA SER A 593 -1.24 -53.76 -5.68
C SER A 593 -0.25 -54.78 -6.24
N LEU A 594 0.75 -54.33 -7.01
CA LEU A 594 1.83 -55.18 -7.53
C LEU A 594 2.64 -55.84 -6.40
N PHE A 595 2.97 -55.06 -5.36
CA PHE A 595 3.64 -55.58 -4.17
C PHE A 595 2.78 -56.63 -3.45
N ALA A 596 1.50 -56.32 -3.20
CA ALA A 596 0.56 -57.24 -2.58
C ALA A 596 0.39 -58.53 -3.40
N TYR A 597 0.33 -58.43 -4.73
CA TYR A 597 0.26 -59.58 -5.63
C TYR A 597 1.53 -60.44 -5.56
N ARG A 598 2.71 -59.82 -5.66
CA ARG A 598 4.02 -60.49 -5.64
C ARG A 598 4.28 -61.23 -4.32
N TYR A 599 3.76 -60.72 -3.20
CA TYR A 599 3.96 -61.26 -1.86
C TYR A 599 2.70 -61.88 -1.23
N ARG A 600 1.66 -62.18 -2.03
CA ARG A 600 0.35 -62.65 -1.55
C ARG A 600 0.39 -63.84 -0.59
N TRP A 601 1.34 -64.76 -0.78
CA TRP A 601 1.50 -65.94 0.09
C TRP A 601 2.12 -65.59 1.45
N HIS A 602 3.13 -64.71 1.47
CA HIS A 602 3.73 -64.22 2.71
C HIS A 602 2.75 -63.36 3.52
N LEU A 603 1.98 -62.50 2.84
CA LEU A 603 0.94 -61.70 3.48
C LEU A 603 -0.16 -62.59 4.10
N ARG A 604 -0.61 -63.64 3.41
CA ARG A 604 -1.55 -64.64 3.98
C ARG A 604 -0.98 -65.33 5.22
N PHE A 605 0.29 -65.72 5.19
CA PHE A 605 0.97 -66.34 6.32
C PHE A 605 1.12 -65.37 7.51
N CYS A 606 1.52 -64.12 7.27
CA CYS A 606 1.58 -63.09 8.30
C CYS A 606 0.20 -62.77 8.89
N ILE A 607 -0.85 -62.66 8.06
CA ILE A 607 -2.23 -62.45 8.52
C ILE A 607 -2.72 -63.64 9.35
N TYR A 608 -2.41 -64.87 8.94
CA TYR A 608 -2.72 -66.08 9.71
C TYR A 608 -2.05 -66.06 11.09
N ARG A 609 -0.76 -65.72 11.15
CA ARG A 609 0.01 -65.60 12.40
C ARG A 609 -0.50 -64.47 13.31
N LEU A 610 -0.90 -63.33 12.72
CA LEU A 610 -1.47 -62.18 13.45
C LEU A 610 -2.89 -62.47 13.97
N ARG A 611 -3.73 -63.19 13.21
CA ARG A 611 -5.05 -63.63 13.67
C ARG A 611 -4.93 -64.60 14.85
N ARG A 612 -3.98 -65.54 14.82
CA ARG A 612 -3.69 -66.42 15.96
C ARG A 612 -3.15 -65.68 17.19
N ARG A 613 -2.30 -64.67 17.02
CA ARG A 613 -1.84 -63.81 18.14
C ARG A 613 -2.95 -62.97 18.76
N LYS A 614 -3.95 -62.53 17.99
CA LYS A 614 -5.13 -61.80 18.53
C LYS A 614 -6.11 -62.69 19.29
N GLN A 615 -6.17 -63.98 18.96
CA GLN A 615 -7.03 -64.95 19.66
C GLN A 615 -6.43 -65.44 20.99
N TYR A 616 -5.17 -65.10 21.28
CA TYR A 616 -4.43 -65.49 22.50
C TYR A 616 -4.20 -64.34 23.49
N LYS A 617 -4.91 -63.20 23.34
CA LYS A 617 -4.99 -62.25 24.44
C LYS A 617 -5.98 -62.79 25.47
N GLN A 618 -5.40 -63.31 26.56
CA GLN A 618 -6.01 -63.60 27.87
C GLN A 618 -7.31 -62.83 28.10
N ILE A 619 -8.38 -63.56 28.38
CA ILE A 619 -9.48 -63.09 29.23
C ILE A 619 -8.98 -63.37 30.66
N PRO A 620 -8.56 -62.36 31.45
CA PRO A 620 -8.19 -62.58 32.84
C PRO A 620 -9.47 -62.54 33.66
N GLY A 621 -9.91 -63.69 34.18
CA GLY A 621 -11.05 -63.71 35.09
C GLY A 621 -11.83 -65.02 35.22
N GLU A 622 -11.21 -66.18 34.98
CA GLU A 622 -11.81 -67.46 35.39
C GLU A 622 -10.67 -68.39 35.80
N THR A 623 -10.44 -68.51 37.11
CA THR A 623 -9.58 -69.56 37.69
C THR A 623 -10.20 -70.91 37.31
N GLN A 624 -9.66 -71.56 36.29
CA GLN A 624 -9.85 -73.00 36.14
C GLN A 624 -9.20 -73.65 37.36
N LEU A 625 -10.01 -74.03 38.35
CA LEU A 625 -9.55 -74.95 39.39
C LEU A 625 -9.20 -76.26 38.69
N HIS A 626 -7.92 -76.61 38.64
CA HIS A 626 -7.51 -77.97 38.29
C HIS A 626 -8.05 -78.90 39.38
N THR A 627 -8.77 -79.94 38.97
CA THR A 627 -9.37 -80.91 39.89
C THR A 627 -8.30 -81.83 40.48
N TYR A 628 -7.19 -82.01 39.76
CA TYR A 628 -6.05 -82.84 40.11
C TYR A 628 -4.75 -82.06 39.89
N ASP A 629 -3.71 -82.37 40.66
CA ASP A 629 -2.41 -81.73 40.53
C ASP A 629 -1.54 -82.47 39.50
N VAL A 630 -1.68 -83.79 39.43
CA VAL A 630 -0.88 -84.66 38.56
C VAL A 630 -1.75 -85.72 37.89
N TYR A 631 -1.67 -85.79 36.56
CA TYR A 631 -2.17 -86.93 35.77
C TYR A 631 -1.08 -88.01 35.70
N LEU A 632 -1.35 -89.22 36.22
CA LEU A 632 -0.38 -90.32 36.21
C LEU A 632 -0.60 -91.27 35.03
N ALA A 633 0.31 -91.25 34.05
CA ALA A 633 0.31 -92.18 32.93
C ALA A 633 1.23 -93.38 33.23
N HIS A 634 0.67 -94.57 33.39
CA HIS A 634 1.43 -95.79 33.73
C HIS A 634 0.84 -97.07 33.11
N SER A 635 1.56 -98.19 33.15
CA SER A 635 0.99 -99.47 32.72
C SER A 635 0.16 -100.10 33.84
N PRO A 636 -0.99 -100.75 33.56
CA PRO A 636 -1.77 -101.44 34.58
C PRO A 636 -0.98 -102.53 35.32
N CYS A 637 0.03 -103.13 34.66
CA CYS A 637 0.89 -104.15 35.27
C CYS A 637 1.86 -103.59 36.33
N ASP A 638 2.05 -102.27 36.40
CA ASP A 638 2.97 -101.63 37.34
C ASP A 638 2.24 -101.04 38.57
N ILE A 639 0.93 -101.28 38.69
CA ILE A 639 0.07 -100.70 39.73
C ILE A 639 0.52 -101.04 41.15
N ASP A 640 1.02 -102.26 41.37
CA ASP A 640 1.45 -102.72 42.70
C ASP A 640 2.61 -101.86 43.24
N TRP A 641 3.56 -101.49 42.36
CA TRP A 641 4.65 -100.58 42.72
C TRP A 641 4.16 -99.15 42.91
N ILE A 642 3.23 -98.68 42.07
CA ILE A 642 2.68 -97.33 42.18
C ILE A 642 2.00 -97.17 43.53
N MET A 643 1.16 -98.12 43.92
CA MET A 643 0.45 -98.08 45.20
C MET A 643 1.37 -98.24 46.41
N ALA A 644 2.42 -99.05 46.31
CA ALA A 644 3.31 -99.34 47.43
C ALA A 644 4.39 -98.27 47.66
N ASP A 645 5.00 -97.74 46.59
CA ASP A 645 6.19 -96.89 46.68
C ASP A 645 5.94 -95.45 46.17
N LEU A 646 5.13 -95.21 45.13
CA LEU A 646 4.99 -93.87 44.51
C LEU A 646 3.83 -93.03 45.07
N LEU A 647 2.64 -93.59 45.19
CA LEU A 647 1.43 -92.90 45.65
C LEU A 647 1.57 -92.37 47.09
N PRO A 648 2.15 -93.12 48.05
CA PRO A 648 2.38 -92.63 49.40
C PRO A 648 3.29 -91.40 49.45
N LEU A 649 4.24 -91.28 48.50
CA LEU A 649 5.11 -90.11 48.38
C LEU A 649 4.36 -88.90 47.82
N LEU A 650 3.53 -89.10 46.80
CA LEU A 650 2.80 -88.01 46.12
C LEU A 650 1.62 -87.50 46.97
N GLU A 651 0.72 -88.39 47.37
CA GLU A 651 -0.50 -88.02 48.11
C GLU A 651 -0.23 -87.88 49.62
N GLY A 652 0.65 -88.72 50.18
CA GLY A 652 0.96 -88.72 51.60
C GLY A 652 1.96 -87.63 52.02
N GLU A 653 3.19 -87.68 51.49
CA GLU A 653 4.24 -86.70 51.88
C GLU A 653 4.05 -85.32 51.27
N HIS A 654 3.60 -85.23 50.01
CA HIS A 654 3.50 -83.96 49.27
C HIS A 654 2.07 -83.40 49.17
N GLY A 655 1.06 -84.16 49.62
CA GLY A 655 -0.33 -83.72 49.67
C GLY A 655 -0.97 -83.46 48.30
N LEU A 656 -0.41 -84.01 47.22
CA LEU A 656 -0.88 -83.80 45.85
C LEU A 656 -2.08 -84.69 45.56
N LYS A 657 -3.05 -84.18 44.80
CA LYS A 657 -4.20 -84.95 44.33
C LYS A 657 -3.90 -85.56 42.96
N VAL A 658 -3.60 -86.86 42.94
CA VAL A 658 -3.19 -87.57 41.72
C VAL A 658 -4.40 -88.22 41.06
N PHE A 659 -4.54 -88.06 39.74
CA PHE A 659 -5.50 -88.83 38.96
C PHE A 659 -4.92 -90.19 38.58
N LEU A 660 -5.62 -91.27 38.94
CA LEU A 660 -5.25 -92.64 38.62
C LEU A 660 -6.40 -93.35 37.88
N GLU A 661 -6.11 -93.93 36.70
CA GLU A 661 -7.13 -94.47 35.80
C GLU A 661 -8.00 -95.56 36.48
N GLU A 662 -7.40 -96.45 37.28
CA GLU A 662 -8.10 -97.56 37.93
C GLU A 662 -8.98 -97.11 39.12
N ARG A 663 -8.73 -95.92 39.68
CA ARG A 663 -9.42 -95.40 40.87
C ARG A 663 -10.47 -94.35 40.53
N ASP A 664 -10.12 -93.42 39.65
CA ASP A 664 -10.83 -92.14 39.49
C ASP A 664 -11.67 -92.06 38.20
N THR A 665 -11.57 -93.07 37.31
CA THR A 665 -12.31 -93.09 36.04
C THR A 665 -13.76 -93.54 36.22
N VAL A 666 -14.69 -92.85 35.57
CA VAL A 666 -16.11 -93.21 35.59
C VAL A 666 -16.39 -94.42 34.69
N PRO A 667 -16.99 -95.52 35.19
CA PRO A 667 -17.27 -96.72 34.39
C PRO A 667 -18.17 -96.42 33.16
N GLY A 668 -17.82 -96.97 32.00
CA GLY A 668 -18.59 -96.83 30.76
C GLY A 668 -18.23 -95.63 29.87
N SER A 669 -17.22 -94.84 30.25
CA SER A 669 -16.67 -93.74 29.45
C SER A 669 -15.68 -94.22 28.38
N VAL A 670 -15.54 -93.46 27.29
CA VAL A 670 -14.60 -93.77 26.20
C VAL A 670 -13.17 -93.43 26.66
N LYS A 671 -12.27 -94.42 26.61
CA LYS A 671 -10.89 -94.28 27.12
C LYS A 671 -10.11 -93.08 26.52
N ILE A 672 -10.27 -92.78 25.24
CA ILE A 672 -9.56 -91.66 24.59
C ILE A 672 -10.05 -90.30 25.13
N ASP A 673 -11.35 -90.16 25.35
CA ASP A 673 -11.95 -88.92 25.88
C ASP A 673 -11.56 -88.71 27.35
N ASN A 674 -11.34 -89.79 28.09
CA ASN A 674 -10.83 -89.71 29.46
C ASN A 674 -9.41 -89.15 29.51
N TYR A 675 -8.54 -89.56 28.59
CA TYR A 675 -7.16 -89.05 28.54
C TYR A 675 -7.12 -87.55 28.33
N THR A 676 -7.81 -87.04 27.32
CA THR A 676 -7.84 -85.59 27.06
C THR A 676 -8.49 -84.82 28.21
N LYS A 677 -9.62 -85.30 28.73
CA LYS A 677 -10.32 -84.64 29.83
C LYS A 677 -9.49 -84.57 31.11
N TYR A 678 -8.99 -85.70 31.60
CA TYR A 678 -8.28 -85.73 32.90
C TYR A 678 -6.85 -85.21 32.81
N MET A 679 -6.22 -85.27 31.62
CA MET A 679 -5.00 -84.51 31.36
C MET A 679 -5.28 -83.02 31.44
N ASP A 680 -6.33 -82.49 30.80
CA ASP A 680 -6.71 -81.06 30.84
C ASP A 680 -7.01 -80.59 32.27
N GLU A 681 -7.73 -81.40 33.05
CA GLU A 681 -8.08 -81.14 34.45
C GLU A 681 -6.90 -81.24 35.43
N SER A 682 -5.73 -81.70 34.99
CA SER A 682 -4.51 -81.82 35.80
C SER A 682 -3.50 -80.70 35.54
N GLU A 683 -2.82 -80.19 36.57
CA GLU A 683 -1.79 -79.14 36.42
C GLU A 683 -0.53 -79.66 35.69
N ARG A 684 -0.08 -80.88 36.03
CA ARG A 684 1.10 -81.52 35.43
C ARG A 684 0.80 -82.95 34.98
N ILE A 685 1.65 -83.49 34.11
CA ILE A 685 1.58 -84.89 33.67
C ILE A 685 2.82 -85.63 34.18
N MET A 686 2.62 -86.76 34.86
CA MET A 686 3.71 -87.65 35.27
C MET A 686 3.64 -88.95 34.46
N LEU A 687 4.68 -89.19 33.68
CA LEU A 687 4.79 -90.33 32.78
C LEU A 687 5.72 -91.39 33.36
N VAL A 688 5.17 -92.55 33.69
CA VAL A 688 5.89 -93.71 34.21
C VAL A 688 6.17 -94.69 33.08
N ILE A 689 7.42 -94.76 32.65
CA ILE A 689 7.88 -95.61 31.55
C ILE A 689 8.54 -96.87 32.12
N SER A 690 7.97 -98.01 31.78
CA SER A 690 8.51 -99.35 32.07
C SER A 690 8.54 -100.19 30.79
N ASP A 691 9.15 -101.38 30.86
CA ASP A 691 9.08 -102.35 29.76
C ASP A 691 7.63 -102.78 29.45
N ASN A 692 6.75 -102.77 30.46
CA ASN A 692 5.32 -103.06 30.32
C ASN A 692 4.56 -101.91 29.63
N TYR A 693 4.91 -100.65 29.95
CA TYR A 693 4.33 -99.47 29.29
C TYR A 693 4.66 -99.43 27.80
N ASN A 694 5.89 -99.78 27.43
CA ASN A 694 6.36 -99.73 26.05
C ASN A 694 5.67 -100.75 25.13
N GLN A 695 5.25 -101.89 25.67
CA GLN A 695 4.64 -102.99 24.89
C GLN A 695 3.12 -102.83 24.71
N ASP A 696 2.47 -101.95 25.47
CA ASP A 696 1.04 -101.70 25.36
C ASP A 696 0.73 -100.68 24.26
N ASN A 697 0.07 -101.15 23.20
CA ASN A 697 -0.35 -100.31 22.07
C ASN A 697 -1.27 -99.14 22.48
N TRP A 698 -2.05 -99.30 23.55
CA TRP A 698 -2.93 -98.26 24.03
C TRP A 698 -2.15 -97.14 24.74
N ARG A 699 -1.09 -97.51 25.47
CA ARG A 699 -0.16 -96.56 26.10
C ARG A 699 0.68 -95.79 25.08
N GLN A 700 0.99 -96.39 23.94
CA GLN A 700 1.60 -95.67 22.82
C GLN A 700 0.67 -94.56 22.26
N CYS A 701 -0.64 -94.79 22.24
CA CYS A 701 -1.64 -93.80 21.83
C CYS A 701 -1.79 -92.68 22.88
N GLU A 702 -1.86 -93.05 24.17
CA GLU A 702 -1.87 -92.11 25.29
C GLU A 702 -0.63 -91.20 25.28
N PHE A 703 0.56 -91.78 25.06
CA PHE A 703 1.82 -91.04 24.98
C PHE A 703 1.85 -89.97 23.87
N GLN A 704 1.28 -90.26 22.70
CA GLN A 704 1.20 -89.28 21.61
C GLN A 704 0.30 -88.08 22.00
N HIS A 705 -0.77 -88.32 22.77
CA HIS A 705 -1.60 -87.25 23.32
C HIS A 705 -0.86 -86.45 24.40
N ILE A 706 -0.06 -87.10 25.24
CA ILE A 706 0.81 -86.42 26.23
C ILE A 706 1.83 -85.49 25.53
N LEU A 707 2.49 -85.96 24.48
CA LEU A 707 3.42 -85.13 23.69
C LEU A 707 2.71 -83.95 23.03
N TYR A 708 1.52 -84.18 22.48
CA TYR A 708 0.70 -83.12 21.90
C TYR A 708 0.30 -82.08 22.95
N ALA A 709 -0.11 -82.50 24.15
CA ALA A 709 -0.45 -81.61 25.26
C ALA A 709 0.76 -80.77 25.71
N SER A 710 1.97 -81.34 25.76
CA SER A 710 3.18 -80.57 26.09
C SER A 710 3.54 -79.53 25.03
N ILE A 711 3.34 -79.82 23.74
CA ILE A 711 3.70 -78.89 22.65
C ILE A 711 2.64 -77.82 22.45
N GLU A 712 1.35 -78.18 22.42
CA GLU A 712 0.26 -77.24 22.12
C GLU A 712 -0.25 -76.50 23.35
N GLN A 713 -0.31 -77.17 24.51
CA GLN A 713 -0.84 -76.59 25.75
C GLN A 713 0.26 -76.20 26.75
N LEU A 714 1.55 -76.44 26.45
CA LEU A 714 2.70 -76.13 27.31
C LEU A 714 2.64 -76.80 28.70
N LYS A 715 2.03 -77.99 28.80
CA LYS A 715 1.99 -78.76 30.06
C LYS A 715 3.36 -79.33 30.41
N ASP A 716 3.72 -79.24 31.69
CA ASP A 716 4.97 -79.77 32.23
C ASP A 716 4.87 -81.30 32.39
N ILE A 717 5.89 -82.02 31.92
CA ILE A 717 5.95 -83.49 31.94
C ILE A 717 7.10 -83.95 32.82
N ILE A 718 6.78 -84.70 33.87
CA ILE A 718 7.76 -85.38 34.72
C ILE A 718 7.87 -86.83 34.27
N VAL A 719 9.06 -87.26 33.86
CA VAL A 719 9.29 -88.63 33.37
C VAL A 719 9.97 -89.49 34.44
N VAL A 720 9.38 -90.65 34.74
CA VAL A 720 9.89 -91.66 35.69
C VAL A 720 10.15 -92.97 34.95
N LEU A 721 11.33 -93.55 35.12
CA LEU A 721 11.71 -94.85 34.55
C LEU A 721 11.78 -95.92 35.65
N ILE A 722 11.12 -97.06 35.42
CA ILE A 722 11.14 -98.21 36.35
C ILE A 722 11.86 -99.39 35.71
N GLY A 723 12.96 -99.84 36.34
CA GLY A 723 13.77 -100.97 35.90
C GLY A 723 14.72 -100.64 34.74
N ASP A 724 15.45 -101.65 34.26
CA ASP A 724 16.39 -101.53 33.14
C ASP A 724 15.65 -101.55 31.80
N VAL A 725 14.97 -100.45 31.46
CA VAL A 725 14.17 -100.33 30.23
C VAL A 725 15.08 -100.29 29.00
N GLN A 726 14.95 -101.26 28.10
CA GLN A 726 15.80 -101.35 26.90
C GLN A 726 15.39 -100.33 25.82
N ALA A 727 16.31 -99.47 25.40
CA ALA A 727 16.07 -98.42 24.39
C ALA A 727 15.55 -98.96 23.04
N GLY A 728 15.82 -100.22 22.70
CA GLY A 728 15.33 -100.88 21.49
C GLY A 728 13.81 -101.13 21.47
N ARG A 729 13.16 -101.12 22.64
CA ARG A 729 11.71 -101.31 22.79
C ARG A 729 10.93 -99.99 22.87
N MET A 730 11.61 -98.84 22.82
CA MET A 730 11.00 -97.51 22.85
C MET A 730 10.73 -96.96 21.44
N ASN A 731 9.60 -96.24 21.30
CA ASN A 731 9.30 -95.51 20.06
C ASN A 731 10.29 -94.34 19.85
N ALA A 732 10.32 -93.77 18.63
CA ALA A 732 11.29 -92.72 18.29
C ALA A 732 11.09 -91.42 19.09
N ASP A 733 9.86 -91.11 19.48
CA ASP A 733 9.52 -89.86 20.17
C ASP A 733 9.80 -89.93 21.68
N MET A 734 9.58 -91.09 22.32
CA MET A 734 10.01 -91.41 23.69
C MET A 734 11.53 -91.30 23.81
N ARG A 735 12.28 -91.84 22.84
CA ARG A 735 13.74 -91.70 22.79
C ARG A 735 14.15 -90.24 22.70
N ARG A 736 13.48 -89.44 21.87
CA ARG A 736 13.74 -87.99 21.76
C ARG A 736 13.43 -87.24 23.05
N LEU A 737 12.34 -87.60 23.73
CA LEU A 737 11.95 -87.02 25.02
C LEU A 737 13.04 -87.27 26.08
N LEU A 738 13.53 -88.51 26.18
CA LEU A 738 14.60 -88.89 27.12
C LEU A 738 15.98 -88.34 26.74
N THR A 739 16.27 -88.13 25.45
CA THR A 739 17.56 -87.56 25.01
C THR A 739 17.65 -86.05 25.30
N ARG A 740 16.51 -85.36 25.39
CA ARG A 740 16.44 -83.89 25.56
C ARG A 740 16.00 -83.44 26.95
N GLY A 741 15.33 -84.31 27.72
CA GLY A 741 14.73 -83.98 29.02
C GLY A 741 15.42 -84.67 30.20
N THR A 742 15.16 -84.16 31.39
CA THR A 742 15.55 -84.78 32.67
C THR A 742 14.51 -85.83 33.07
N PHE A 743 14.95 -87.02 33.48
CA PHE A 743 14.09 -88.11 33.94
C PHE A 743 14.57 -88.65 35.30
N LEU A 744 13.65 -89.27 36.04
CA LEU A 744 13.91 -89.88 37.35
C LEU A 744 13.98 -91.40 37.18
N LEU A 745 15.00 -92.05 37.72
CA LEU A 745 15.20 -93.50 37.59
C LEU A 745 14.97 -94.20 38.93
N TRP A 746 14.15 -95.25 38.92
CA TRP A 746 13.91 -96.13 40.06
C TRP A 746 14.87 -97.33 40.03
N GLY A 747 15.63 -97.53 41.11
CA GLY A 747 16.66 -98.58 41.21
C GLY A 747 16.56 -99.43 42.48
N ASN A 748 17.15 -100.62 42.45
CA ASN A 748 17.17 -101.56 43.58
C ASN A 748 18.26 -101.18 44.61
N GLY A 749 17.85 -100.92 45.85
CA GLY A 749 18.74 -100.58 46.98
C GLY A 749 18.36 -99.25 47.66
N GLN A 750 18.57 -99.14 48.97
CA GLN A 750 18.09 -98.00 49.78
C GLN A 750 18.62 -96.65 49.27
N GLN A 751 19.90 -96.60 48.86
CA GLN A 751 20.53 -95.38 48.35
C GLN A 751 19.95 -94.90 47.00
N ALA A 752 19.50 -95.82 46.15
CA ALA A 752 18.85 -95.48 44.88
C ALA A 752 17.43 -94.95 45.12
N LYS A 753 16.70 -95.54 46.07
CA LYS A 753 15.38 -95.04 46.52
C LYS A 753 15.49 -93.62 47.07
N ASP A 754 16.45 -93.33 47.94
CA ASP A 754 16.64 -91.99 48.51
C ASP A 754 16.98 -90.93 47.42
N THR A 755 17.74 -91.33 46.39
CA THR A 755 18.08 -90.46 45.25
C THR A 755 16.83 -90.16 44.41
N PHE A 756 15.98 -91.15 44.15
CA PHE A 756 14.70 -90.97 43.47
C PHE A 756 13.77 -90.03 44.25
N HIS A 757 13.63 -90.21 45.57
CA HIS A 757 12.74 -89.38 46.41
C HIS A 757 13.18 -87.91 46.39
N ASN A 758 14.49 -87.64 46.46
CA ASN A 758 15.02 -86.28 46.37
C ASN A 758 14.85 -85.67 44.97
N GLY A 759 15.09 -86.43 43.91
CA GLY A 759 14.87 -85.98 42.54
C GLY A 759 13.40 -85.65 42.25
N LEU A 760 12.48 -86.49 42.75
CA LEU A 760 11.04 -86.27 42.65
C LEU A 760 10.60 -84.99 43.37
N ARG A 761 11.13 -84.73 44.56
CA ARG A 761 10.87 -83.49 45.32
C ARG A 761 11.35 -82.23 44.60
N VAL A 762 12.44 -82.30 43.84
CA VAL A 762 12.94 -81.18 43.03
C VAL A 762 12.07 -80.96 41.79
N ALA A 763 11.73 -82.03 41.08
CA ALA A 763 10.87 -81.97 39.89
C ALA A 763 9.48 -81.40 40.20
N LEU A 764 8.91 -81.74 41.35
CA LEU A 764 7.61 -81.21 41.78
C LEU A 764 7.63 -79.74 42.22
N LYS A 765 8.82 -79.18 42.54
CA LYS A 765 8.99 -77.79 43.00
C LYS A 765 9.39 -76.81 41.88
N THR A 766 9.73 -77.29 40.69
CA THR A 766 10.18 -76.42 39.60
C THR A 766 8.97 -75.79 38.91
N GLN A 767 8.57 -74.59 39.34
CA GLN A 767 7.72 -73.69 38.55
C GLN A 767 8.63 -72.71 37.81
N ASP A 768 8.36 -72.55 36.50
CA ASP A 768 9.03 -71.68 35.52
C ASP A 768 10.48 -72.03 35.16
N VAL A 769 10.73 -72.45 33.91
CA VAL A 769 11.53 -71.65 32.95
C VAL A 769 11.20 -72.06 31.50
N SER A 770 10.64 -71.12 30.77
CA SER A 770 10.70 -71.07 29.31
C SER A 770 12.16 -70.85 28.86
N VAL A 771 12.88 -71.93 28.56
CA VAL A 771 14.16 -71.85 27.85
C VAL A 771 13.95 -72.43 26.45
N LEU A 772 13.85 -71.55 25.45
CA LEU A 772 14.40 -71.71 24.09
C LEU A 772 13.95 -70.52 23.21
N GLU A 773 14.50 -69.34 23.49
CA GLU A 773 14.81 -68.37 22.43
C GLU A 773 16.33 -68.34 22.26
N SER A 774 16.84 -68.90 21.15
CA SER A 774 18.02 -68.41 20.41
C SER A 774 18.58 -69.47 19.43
N CYS A 775 18.14 -69.39 18.17
CA CYS A 775 18.95 -69.39 16.93
C CYS A 775 18.03 -69.60 15.72
#